data_AF-A0A8R7UXR7-F1
#
_entry.id   AF-A0A8R7UXR7-F1
#
_cell.length_a   1.000
_cell.length_b   1.000
_cell.length_c   1.000
_cell.angle_alpha   90.00
_cell.angle_beta   90.00
_cell.angle_gamma   90.00
#
_symmetry.space_group_name_H-M   'P 1'
#
loop_
_entity.id
_entity.type
_entity.pdbx_description
1 polymer ?
#
loop_
_entity_poly.entity_id
_entity_poly.type
_entity_poly.pdbx_seq_one_letter_code
_entity_poly.pdbx_strand_id
1 'polypeptide(L)'
;MGAAEAPTLAGAGGELLERRVMAAVKASEARGDPPLLRAVEISRLVAGEPGAGVPSADLAGILVSNLCFAHNSPSLWKLLDQAMSSRLLCPLHVLALLTARVLPQRRAQPEAYRLYLELLKGNVTSSSLSLLAGPNRDKITKSIDAALQLSKTYGVAGTDFGHVVILFVLIVITKLIDSVLEDCGISSGTTLEQESVYPNEGPQPMDMDVKGVSAVKQNEQREQLRRKNTVMALEVLHMMAADRKIQAFLRLICLNMPDKFSALSQRLTLIEAHKMALERLLPTSHKIDDLVMYIWRVSNLDYQPNNKRLVGVLGNLRSSNSMLGQLTGAGRAACWIIFDIYMENAMDGRHLGGISAIEIIKEMSKTAQAINEASWQETFKALWISALRLVQRAREPLEGPIPHLDTRLCMLLALIPLAIAAILKEETDACGAEGNKSLPRRLGLVSSLQDLVQYSGLLVPPSSLVNVANAAASKAAIFRANCKVGGNPGMIGQSDSSTKAVGNMLHLIVEACISRNLIDTTAYLWPGYVVLPGHSKDTSLPQESPWVNFMQGAPLSDPLKNALIATPASSVAELDKLYHIALNGSEQEKSAAAKIVCGASLVRGWNIQEHVVRMVVKLLSPPLPSDSSLQGSMSHYLSQKSTLNAILLGVSYVDAVHIFSLYGMVLRCTT
;
A
#
# COMPACT_ATOMS: atom_id res chain seq x y z
N MET A 1 -30.04 -26.80 -43.22
CA MET A 1 -30.26 -25.33 -43.26
C MET A 1 -29.73 -24.77 -41.96
N GLY A 2 -28.73 -23.89 -42.06
CA GLY A 2 -27.90 -23.47 -40.93
C GLY A 2 -28.63 -22.56 -39.94
N ALA A 3 -28.24 -22.71 -38.68
CA ALA A 3 -28.37 -21.66 -37.69
C ALA A 3 -27.00 -21.00 -37.58
N ALA A 4 -26.92 -19.74 -38.03
CA ALA A 4 -25.74 -18.91 -37.92
C ALA A 4 -25.53 -18.51 -36.45
N GLU A 5 -24.38 -18.87 -35.89
CA GLU A 5 -23.88 -18.28 -34.65
C GLU A 5 -23.53 -16.81 -34.90
N ALA A 6 -24.12 -15.92 -34.09
CA ALA A 6 -23.79 -14.51 -34.08
C ALA A 6 -22.37 -14.30 -33.51
N PRO A 7 -21.56 -13.39 -34.08
CA PRO A 7 -20.22 -13.13 -33.59
C PRO A 7 -20.28 -12.37 -32.26
N THR A 8 -19.47 -12.83 -31.31
CA THR A 8 -19.27 -12.26 -29.98
C THR A 8 -18.81 -10.79 -30.02
N LEU A 9 -19.62 -9.90 -29.44
CA LEU A 9 -19.39 -8.44 -29.30
C LEU A 9 -18.17 -8.01 -28.46
N ALA A 10 -17.39 -8.94 -27.90
CA ALA A 10 -16.23 -8.63 -27.04
C ALA A 10 -14.96 -8.20 -27.80
N GLY A 11 -14.82 -8.54 -29.09
CA GLY A 11 -13.63 -8.20 -29.89
C GLY A 11 -13.61 -6.78 -30.47
N ALA A 12 -14.78 -6.15 -30.64
CA ALA A 12 -14.90 -4.88 -31.37
C ALA A 12 -14.38 -3.67 -30.57
N GLY A 13 -14.45 -3.69 -29.23
CA GLY A 13 -13.98 -2.59 -28.38
C GLY A 13 -12.45 -2.48 -28.31
N GLY A 14 -11.75 -3.63 -28.28
CA GLY A 14 -10.28 -3.68 -28.20
C GLY A 14 -9.58 -3.14 -29.44
N GLU A 15 -10.06 -3.49 -30.64
CA GLU A 15 -9.52 -2.96 -31.90
C GLU A 15 -9.74 -1.45 -32.07
N LEU A 16 -10.89 -0.95 -31.59
CA LEU A 16 -11.21 0.49 -31.60
C LEU A 16 -10.28 1.26 -30.66
N LEU A 17 -10.00 0.72 -29.48
CA LEU A 17 -9.05 1.31 -28.53
C LEU A 17 -7.62 1.31 -29.10
N GLU A 18 -7.17 0.19 -29.69
CA GLU A 18 -5.85 0.10 -30.33
C GLU A 18 -5.66 1.14 -31.43
N ARG A 19 -6.64 1.29 -32.34
CA ARG A 19 -6.59 2.32 -33.40
C ARG A 19 -6.51 3.73 -32.83
N ARG A 20 -7.28 4.04 -31.79
CA ARG A 20 -7.28 5.36 -31.13
C ARG A 20 -5.96 5.67 -30.45
N VAL A 21 -5.42 4.72 -29.69
CA VAL A 21 -4.13 4.86 -29.00
C VAL A 21 -3.00 5.05 -30.01
N MET A 22 -2.94 4.22 -31.05
CA MET A 22 -1.88 4.33 -32.07
C MET A 22 -2.00 5.59 -32.92
N ALA A 23 -3.21 6.08 -33.20
CA ALA A 23 -3.41 7.37 -33.86
C ALA A 23 -2.89 8.54 -32.99
N ALA A 24 -3.15 8.51 -31.68
CA ALA A 24 -2.66 9.54 -30.75
C ALA A 24 -1.13 9.49 -30.59
N VAL A 25 -0.53 8.29 -30.52
CA VAL A 25 0.93 8.13 -30.50
C VAL A 25 1.56 8.72 -31.76
N LYS A 26 1.02 8.44 -32.95
CA LYS A 26 1.52 8.99 -34.22
C LYS A 26 1.33 10.50 -34.32
N ALA A 27 0.17 11.02 -33.91
CA ALA A 27 -0.11 12.46 -33.94
C ALA A 27 0.81 13.24 -32.98
N SER A 28 1.02 12.74 -31.77
CA SER A 28 1.91 13.36 -30.79
C SER A 28 3.39 13.22 -31.16
N GLU A 29 3.76 12.15 -31.87
CA GLU A 29 5.08 12.01 -32.47
C GLU A 29 5.33 13.05 -33.56
N ALA A 30 4.35 13.27 -34.46
CA ALA A 30 4.44 14.29 -35.51
C ALA A 30 4.52 15.73 -34.93
N ARG A 31 3.90 15.98 -33.78
CA ARG A 31 3.98 17.27 -33.07
C ARG A 31 5.30 17.48 -32.30
N GLY A 32 6.09 16.44 -32.10
CA GLY A 32 7.32 16.52 -31.31
C GLY A 32 7.06 16.63 -29.80
N ASP A 33 5.89 16.22 -29.31
CA ASP A 33 5.49 16.42 -27.91
C ASP A 33 6.45 15.69 -26.94
N PRO A 34 6.75 16.23 -25.76
CA PRO A 34 7.56 15.55 -24.74
C PRO A 34 6.83 14.29 -24.23
N PRO A 35 7.57 13.23 -23.80
CA PRO A 35 6.99 11.95 -23.38
C PRO A 35 5.89 12.05 -22.32
N LEU A 36 5.99 13.03 -21.41
CA LEU A 36 5.00 13.28 -20.37
C LEU A 36 3.64 13.74 -20.94
N LEU A 37 3.65 14.65 -21.92
CA LEU A 37 2.40 15.12 -22.56
C LEU A 37 1.73 14.00 -23.36
N ARG A 38 2.53 13.15 -24.02
CA ARG A 38 2.03 11.95 -24.71
C ARG A 38 1.38 10.96 -23.73
N ALA A 39 2.01 10.71 -22.59
CA ALA A 39 1.46 9.86 -21.54
C ALA A 39 0.12 10.40 -21.01
N VAL A 40 -0.01 11.73 -20.84
CA VAL A 40 -1.26 12.38 -20.44
C VAL A 40 -2.34 12.23 -21.51
N GLU A 41 -2.03 12.44 -22.79
CA GLU A 41 -2.99 12.28 -23.89
C GLU A 41 -3.55 10.85 -23.96
N ILE A 42 -2.68 9.85 -23.84
CA ILE A 42 -3.07 8.44 -23.81
C ILE A 42 -3.88 8.10 -22.56
N SER A 43 -3.55 8.70 -21.41
CA SER A 43 -4.32 8.50 -20.17
C SER A 43 -5.77 8.97 -20.29
N ARG A 44 -6.04 10.06 -21.02
CA ARG A 44 -7.40 10.57 -21.26
C ARG A 44 -8.21 9.64 -22.16
N LEU A 45 -7.57 8.97 -23.12
CA LEU A 45 -8.23 7.99 -23.99
C LEU A 45 -8.69 6.76 -23.21
N VAL A 46 -7.91 6.36 -22.21
CA VAL A 46 -8.22 5.22 -21.34
C VAL A 46 -9.25 5.61 -20.27
N ALA A 47 -9.22 6.84 -19.74
CA ALA A 47 -10.15 7.30 -18.71
C ALA A 47 -11.62 7.39 -19.14
N GLY A 48 -11.91 7.35 -20.44
CA GLY A 48 -13.28 7.42 -20.99
C GLY A 48 -14.03 6.08 -21.06
N GLU A 49 -13.40 4.95 -20.72
CA GLU A 49 -13.98 3.61 -20.81
C GLU A 49 -14.54 3.13 -19.45
N PRO A 50 -15.76 2.54 -19.39
CA PRO A 50 -16.31 2.01 -18.16
C PRO A 50 -15.47 0.82 -17.65
N GLY A 51 -14.89 0.95 -16.46
CA GLY A 51 -14.00 -0.06 -15.85
C GLY A 51 -12.50 0.20 -16.05
N ALA A 52 -12.12 1.35 -16.59
CA ALA A 52 -10.72 1.75 -16.79
C ALA A 52 -10.01 2.18 -15.50
N GLY A 53 -9.59 1.21 -14.70
CA GLY A 53 -8.62 1.43 -13.63
C GLY A 53 -7.23 1.74 -14.18
N VAL A 54 -6.48 2.59 -13.48
CA VAL A 54 -5.03 2.73 -13.66
C VAL A 54 -4.36 1.91 -12.53
N PRO A 55 -3.33 1.09 -12.80
CA PRO A 55 -2.68 0.83 -14.09
C PRO A 55 -3.52 0.01 -15.08
N SER A 56 -3.43 0.33 -16.37
CA SER A 56 -4.22 -0.31 -17.43
C SER A 56 -3.47 -1.49 -18.08
N ALA A 57 -4.07 -2.68 -18.02
CA ALA A 57 -3.54 -3.89 -18.64
C ALA A 57 -3.63 -3.85 -20.17
N ASP A 58 -4.76 -3.36 -20.70
CA ASP A 58 -5.03 -3.32 -22.13
C ASP A 58 -4.08 -2.34 -22.84
N LEU A 59 -3.81 -1.19 -22.21
CA LEU A 59 -2.84 -0.22 -22.74
C LEU A 59 -1.41 -0.79 -22.77
N ALA A 60 -1.01 -1.53 -21.74
CA ALA A 60 0.30 -2.20 -21.72
C ALA A 60 0.42 -3.20 -22.88
N GLY A 61 -0.64 -3.99 -23.10
CA GLY A 61 -0.74 -4.93 -24.22
C GLY A 61 -0.58 -4.24 -25.58
N ILE A 62 -1.32 -3.17 -25.82
CA ILE A 62 -1.29 -2.40 -27.09
C ILE A 62 0.08 -1.76 -27.34
N LEU A 63 0.68 -1.14 -26.33
CA LEU A 63 1.99 -0.49 -26.51
C LEU A 63 3.09 -1.52 -26.76
N VAL A 64 3.07 -2.66 -26.03
CA VAL A 64 4.08 -3.72 -26.21
C VAL A 64 3.86 -4.53 -27.49
N SER A 65 2.61 -4.73 -27.93
CA SER A 65 2.33 -5.40 -29.21
C SER A 65 2.85 -4.59 -30.41
N ASN A 66 2.84 -3.26 -30.29
CA ASN A 66 3.35 -2.35 -31.31
C ASN A 66 4.85 -2.02 -31.12
N LEU A 67 5.49 -2.51 -30.05
CA LEU A 67 6.92 -2.42 -29.85
C LEU A 67 7.66 -3.60 -30.48
N CYS A 68 8.91 -3.32 -30.90
CA CYS A 68 9.81 -4.23 -31.61
C CYS A 68 9.38 -4.53 -33.06
N PHE A 69 10.26 -5.13 -33.85
CA PHE A 69 10.05 -5.40 -35.27
C PHE A 69 9.93 -4.12 -36.12
N ALA A 70 8.81 -3.93 -36.83
CA ALA A 70 8.64 -2.84 -37.79
C ALA A 70 8.63 -1.43 -37.16
N HIS A 71 8.49 -1.32 -35.83
CA HIS A 71 8.28 -0.07 -35.11
C HIS A 71 9.22 0.11 -33.91
N ASN A 72 10.50 -0.25 -34.05
CA ASN A 72 11.52 -0.01 -33.01
C ASN A 72 11.94 1.49 -32.96
N SER A 73 11.02 2.39 -32.61
CA SER A 73 11.27 3.83 -32.53
C SER A 73 11.72 4.25 -31.11
N PRO A 74 12.77 5.09 -30.96
CA PRO A 74 13.20 5.59 -29.65
C PRO A 74 12.10 6.36 -28.89
N SER A 75 11.16 6.95 -29.61
CA SER A 75 10.02 7.71 -29.07
C SER A 75 9.05 6.82 -28.28
N LEU A 76 8.75 5.61 -28.78
CA LEU A 76 7.82 4.69 -28.15
C LEU A 76 8.40 4.06 -26.87
N TRP A 77 9.70 3.77 -26.87
CA TRP A 77 10.42 3.32 -25.66
C TRP A 77 10.45 4.40 -24.57
N LYS A 78 10.69 5.66 -24.93
CA LYS A 78 10.61 6.79 -23.98
C LYS A 78 9.21 7.00 -23.41
N LEU A 79 8.19 6.82 -24.25
CA LEU A 79 6.80 6.88 -23.81
C LEU A 79 6.49 5.74 -22.83
N LEU A 80 6.96 4.52 -23.10
CA LEU A 80 6.76 3.37 -22.22
C LEU A 80 7.39 3.59 -20.84
N ASP A 81 8.63 4.07 -20.81
CA ASP A 81 9.35 4.41 -19.57
C ASP A 81 8.65 5.51 -18.77
N GLN A 82 8.20 6.57 -19.46
CA GLN A 82 7.43 7.64 -18.84
C GLN A 82 6.06 7.16 -18.31
N ALA A 83 5.37 6.29 -19.06
CA ALA A 83 4.07 5.76 -18.65
C ALA A 83 4.18 4.84 -17.42
N MET A 84 5.26 4.07 -17.31
CA MET A 84 5.60 3.31 -16.09
C MET A 84 5.90 4.24 -14.91
N SER A 85 6.71 5.28 -15.13
CA SER A 85 7.05 6.28 -14.10
C SER A 85 5.83 7.07 -13.61
N SER A 86 4.88 7.35 -14.50
CA SER A 86 3.60 8.03 -14.20
C SER A 86 2.52 7.09 -13.65
N ARG A 87 2.84 5.81 -13.36
CA ARG A 87 1.93 4.77 -12.86
C ARG A 87 0.75 4.45 -13.76
N LEU A 88 0.80 4.86 -15.04
CA LEU A 88 -0.22 4.51 -16.03
C LEU A 88 -0.16 3.02 -16.38
N LEU A 89 1.05 2.46 -16.37
CA LEU A 89 1.33 1.06 -16.63
C LEU A 89 1.97 0.41 -15.41
N CYS A 90 1.72 -0.88 -15.24
CA CYS A 90 2.41 -1.70 -14.25
C CYS A 90 3.80 -2.12 -14.80
N PRO A 91 4.92 -1.75 -14.13
CA PRO A 91 6.25 -2.12 -14.62
C PRO A 91 6.46 -3.64 -14.70
N LEU A 92 5.97 -4.40 -13.72
CA LEU A 92 6.02 -5.87 -13.74
C LEU A 92 5.30 -6.43 -14.97
N HIS A 93 4.11 -5.90 -15.29
CA HIS A 93 3.33 -6.35 -16.44
C HIS A 93 4.03 -6.06 -17.76
N VAL A 94 4.53 -4.83 -17.93
CA VAL A 94 5.25 -4.41 -19.14
C VAL A 94 6.52 -5.26 -19.33
N LEU A 95 7.30 -5.45 -18.27
CA LEU A 95 8.51 -6.26 -18.32
C LEU A 95 8.20 -7.73 -18.66
N ALA A 96 7.10 -8.30 -18.15
CA ALA A 96 6.69 -9.66 -18.50
C ALA A 96 6.35 -9.80 -19.98
N LEU A 97 5.55 -8.87 -20.52
CA LEU A 97 5.19 -8.85 -21.94
C LEU A 97 6.44 -8.68 -22.83
N LEU A 98 7.35 -7.79 -22.45
CA LEU A 98 8.61 -7.59 -23.17
C LEU A 98 9.53 -8.81 -23.06
N THR A 99 9.60 -9.47 -21.92
CA THR A 99 10.43 -10.68 -21.72
C THR A 99 10.00 -11.79 -22.69
N ALA A 100 8.70 -12.01 -22.84
CA ALA A 100 8.17 -13.01 -23.78
C ALA A 100 8.46 -12.68 -25.26
N ARG A 101 8.58 -11.39 -25.59
CA ARG A 101 8.61 -10.91 -26.99
C ARG A 101 10.01 -10.55 -27.49
N VAL A 102 10.83 -9.92 -26.64
CA VAL A 102 12.17 -9.41 -26.98
C VAL A 102 13.24 -10.49 -26.83
N LEU A 103 13.17 -11.28 -25.76
CA LEU A 103 14.23 -12.22 -25.40
C LEU A 103 14.46 -13.32 -26.46
N PRO A 104 13.41 -13.93 -27.06
CA PRO A 104 13.60 -14.91 -28.14
C PRO A 104 14.22 -14.31 -29.41
N GLN A 105 14.00 -13.01 -29.65
CA GLN A 105 14.46 -12.29 -30.85
C GLN A 105 15.75 -11.48 -30.60
N ARG A 106 16.41 -11.68 -29.45
CA ARG A 106 17.56 -10.87 -28.99
C ARG A 106 18.72 -10.79 -29.99
N ARG A 107 18.96 -11.85 -30.77
CA ARG A 107 20.01 -11.89 -31.80
C ARG A 107 19.58 -11.17 -33.08
N ALA A 108 18.31 -11.31 -33.47
CA ALA A 108 17.75 -10.67 -34.65
C ALA A 108 17.60 -9.15 -34.46
N GLN A 109 17.25 -8.71 -33.24
CA GLN A 109 17.04 -7.30 -32.88
C GLN A 109 17.82 -6.90 -31.63
N PRO A 110 19.15 -6.74 -31.73
CA PRO A 110 19.99 -6.38 -30.59
C PRO A 110 19.69 -4.99 -30.03
N GLU A 111 19.14 -4.07 -30.82
CA GLU A 111 18.77 -2.72 -30.38
C GLU A 111 17.57 -2.75 -29.42
N ALA A 112 16.55 -3.56 -29.71
CA ALA A 112 15.40 -3.76 -28.83
C ALA A 112 15.81 -4.48 -27.53
N TYR A 113 16.70 -5.47 -27.64
CA TYR A 113 17.23 -6.17 -26.46
C TYR A 113 18.03 -5.25 -25.53
N ARG A 114 18.84 -4.33 -26.09
CA ARG A 114 19.56 -3.31 -25.31
C ARG A 114 18.61 -2.45 -24.48
N LEU A 115 17.52 -1.96 -25.09
CA LEU A 115 16.53 -1.12 -24.41
C LEU A 115 15.73 -1.89 -23.36
N TYR A 116 15.37 -3.15 -23.65
CA TYR A 116 14.76 -4.05 -22.67
C TYR A 116 15.65 -4.23 -21.42
N LEU A 117 16.95 -4.47 -21.61
CA LEU A 117 17.88 -4.63 -20.48
C LEU A 117 18.04 -3.33 -19.67
N GLU A 118 18.00 -2.15 -20.30
CA GLU A 118 18.01 -0.86 -19.58
C GLU A 118 16.74 -0.67 -18.73
N LEU A 119 15.57 -0.99 -19.29
CA LEU A 119 14.31 -0.96 -18.55
C LEU A 119 14.29 -1.97 -17.41
N LEU A 120 14.80 -3.19 -17.64
CA LEU A 120 14.89 -4.22 -16.62
C LEU A 120 15.82 -3.75 -15.48
N LYS A 121 17.00 -3.21 -15.82
CA LYS A 121 17.95 -2.66 -14.85
C LYS A 121 17.34 -1.57 -13.96
N GLY A 122 16.53 -0.66 -14.52
CA GLY A 122 15.88 0.41 -13.76
C GLY A 122 14.70 -0.03 -12.88
N ASN A 123 14.01 -1.11 -13.25
CA ASN A 123 12.72 -1.46 -12.66
C ASN A 123 12.71 -2.74 -11.82
N VAL A 124 13.64 -3.68 -12.03
CA VAL A 124 13.54 -5.03 -11.44
C VAL A 124 13.95 -5.10 -9.95
N THR A 125 14.69 -4.12 -9.44
CA THR A 125 15.04 -4.00 -8.00
C THR A 125 14.22 -2.93 -7.28
N SER A 126 13.46 -2.14 -8.04
CA SER A 126 12.64 -1.05 -7.52
C SER A 126 11.42 -1.58 -6.75
N SER A 127 10.95 -0.81 -5.75
CA SER A 127 9.72 -1.11 -5.00
C SER A 127 8.46 -1.19 -5.88
N SER A 128 8.57 -0.84 -7.17
CA SER A 128 7.57 -0.97 -8.22
C SER A 128 7.07 -2.41 -8.47
N LEU A 129 7.83 -3.44 -8.10
CA LEU A 129 7.36 -4.83 -8.16
C LEU A 129 6.36 -5.19 -7.05
N SER A 130 6.35 -4.43 -5.94
CA SER A 130 5.69 -4.79 -4.69
C SER A 130 4.31 -4.14 -4.47
N LEU A 131 3.93 -3.15 -5.28
CA LEU A 131 2.76 -2.33 -4.96
C LEU A 131 1.78 -2.24 -6.12
N LEU A 132 0.83 -3.17 -6.12
CA LEU A 132 -0.37 -3.08 -6.96
C LEU A 132 -1.62 -3.37 -6.13
N ALA A 133 -2.00 -2.40 -5.31
CA ALA A 133 -3.37 -2.30 -4.79
C ALA A 133 -4.18 -1.51 -5.82
N GLY A 134 -4.89 -2.21 -6.72
CA GLY A 134 -5.69 -1.56 -7.75
C GLY A 134 -6.71 -2.49 -8.39
N PRO A 135 -7.80 -1.95 -8.96
CA PRO A 135 -8.93 -2.71 -9.49
C PRO A 135 -8.57 -3.66 -10.67
N ASN A 136 -7.41 -3.46 -11.31
CA ASN A 136 -6.94 -4.28 -12.44
C ASN A 136 -5.97 -5.41 -12.06
N ARG A 137 -5.75 -5.66 -10.77
CA ARG A 137 -4.77 -6.65 -10.29
C ARG A 137 -4.99 -8.04 -10.90
N ASP A 138 -6.23 -8.52 -10.96
CA ASP A 138 -6.54 -9.86 -11.48
C ASP A 138 -6.31 -9.96 -12.99
N LYS A 139 -6.69 -8.91 -13.75
CA LYS A 139 -6.43 -8.84 -15.19
C LYS A 139 -4.94 -8.84 -15.50
N ILE A 140 -4.15 -8.07 -14.74
CA ILE A 140 -2.70 -8.02 -14.87
C ILE A 140 -2.07 -9.38 -14.52
N THR A 141 -2.48 -9.99 -13.42
CA THR A 141 -2.00 -11.30 -12.97
C THR A 141 -2.20 -12.36 -14.06
N LYS A 142 -3.41 -12.45 -14.62
CA LYS A 142 -3.74 -13.37 -15.72
C LYS A 142 -2.94 -13.06 -16.99
N SER A 143 -2.76 -11.79 -17.34
CA SER A 143 -2.00 -11.40 -18.53
C SER A 143 -0.51 -11.75 -18.41
N ILE A 144 0.11 -11.56 -17.24
CA ILE A 144 1.50 -11.97 -16.99
C ILE A 144 1.63 -13.49 -17.06
N ASP A 145 0.73 -14.22 -16.39
CA ASP A 145 0.71 -15.68 -16.40
C ASP A 145 0.61 -16.23 -17.82
N ALA A 146 -0.28 -15.67 -18.65
CA ALA A 146 -0.45 -16.04 -20.05
C ALA A 146 0.79 -15.72 -20.91
N ALA A 147 1.39 -14.53 -20.72
CA ALA A 147 2.54 -14.09 -21.53
C ALA A 147 3.79 -14.94 -21.28
N LEU A 148 4.04 -15.34 -20.03
CA LEU A 148 5.22 -16.10 -19.63
C LEU A 148 4.94 -17.58 -19.38
N GLN A 149 3.69 -18.02 -19.54
CA GLN A 149 3.22 -19.38 -19.27
C GLN A 149 3.64 -19.88 -17.88
N LEU A 150 3.53 -19.04 -16.83
CA LEU A 150 4.09 -19.33 -15.51
C LEU A 150 3.41 -20.54 -14.86
N SER A 151 2.08 -20.55 -14.82
CA SER A 151 1.26 -21.66 -14.29
C SER A 151 1.60 -22.99 -14.97
N LYS A 152 1.73 -22.99 -16.30
CA LYS A 152 2.12 -24.18 -17.08
C LYS A 152 3.57 -24.62 -16.80
N THR A 153 4.51 -23.68 -16.75
CA THR A 153 5.95 -23.97 -16.59
C THR A 153 6.28 -24.49 -15.18
N TYR A 154 5.60 -23.96 -14.17
CA TYR A 154 5.88 -24.24 -12.77
C TYR A 154 4.83 -25.14 -12.08
N GLY A 155 3.74 -25.49 -12.76
CA GLY A 155 2.72 -26.43 -12.26
C GLY A 155 1.87 -25.88 -11.11
N VAL A 156 1.71 -24.55 -11.03
CA VAL A 156 0.95 -23.89 -9.95
C VAL A 156 -0.47 -23.57 -10.45
N ALA A 157 -1.48 -24.24 -9.89
CA ALA A 157 -2.89 -23.96 -10.18
C ALA A 157 -3.37 -22.76 -9.33
N GLY A 158 -3.93 -21.73 -9.96
CA GLY A 158 -4.48 -20.56 -9.27
C GLY A 158 -3.42 -19.57 -8.78
N THR A 159 -2.60 -19.04 -9.70
CA THR A 159 -1.55 -18.07 -9.39
C THR A 159 -2.15 -16.73 -8.92
N ASP A 160 -1.96 -16.41 -7.63
CA ASP A 160 -2.18 -15.04 -7.15
C ASP A 160 -1.05 -14.10 -7.61
N PHE A 161 -1.23 -12.80 -7.42
CA PHE A 161 -0.23 -11.80 -7.82
C PHE A 161 1.14 -12.00 -7.14
N GLY A 162 1.18 -12.49 -5.90
CA GLY A 162 2.44 -12.77 -5.19
C GLY A 162 3.21 -13.93 -5.82
N HIS A 163 2.51 -15.00 -6.20
CA HIS A 163 3.07 -16.11 -6.96
C HIS A 163 3.61 -15.61 -8.30
N VAL A 164 2.86 -14.76 -9.02
CA VAL A 164 3.31 -14.20 -10.30
C VAL A 164 4.60 -13.38 -10.15
N VAL A 165 4.75 -12.55 -9.11
CA VAL A 165 5.99 -11.79 -8.86
C VAL A 165 7.18 -12.71 -8.64
N ILE A 166 7.03 -13.73 -7.78
CA ILE A 166 8.11 -14.67 -7.44
C ILE A 166 8.52 -15.48 -8.68
N LEU A 167 7.54 -16.02 -9.41
CA LEU A 167 7.76 -16.82 -10.62
C LEU A 167 8.34 -15.97 -11.76
N PHE A 168 7.94 -14.71 -11.87
CA PHE A 168 8.52 -13.75 -12.81
C PHE A 168 10.03 -13.54 -12.55
N VAL A 169 10.42 -13.36 -11.29
CA VAL A 169 11.84 -13.20 -10.93
C VAL A 169 12.64 -14.46 -11.31
N LEU A 170 12.10 -15.64 -11.01
CA LEU A 170 12.74 -16.91 -11.35
C LEU A 170 12.92 -17.07 -12.87
N ILE A 171 11.87 -16.81 -13.65
CA ILE A 171 11.93 -17.00 -15.10
C ILE A 171 12.87 -16.01 -15.76
N VAL A 172 12.89 -14.75 -15.31
CA VAL A 172 13.83 -13.73 -15.85
C VAL A 172 15.28 -14.12 -15.55
N ILE A 173 15.60 -14.50 -14.32
CA ILE A 173 16.96 -14.96 -13.97
C ILE A 173 17.36 -16.17 -14.81
N THR A 174 16.50 -17.17 -14.89
CA THR A 174 16.77 -18.40 -15.65
C THR A 174 17.00 -18.10 -17.14
N LYS A 175 16.10 -17.31 -17.75
CA LYS A 175 16.16 -16.98 -19.18
C LYS A 175 17.32 -16.04 -19.53
N LEU A 176 17.72 -15.14 -18.63
CA LEU A 176 18.93 -14.33 -18.82
C LEU A 176 20.20 -15.18 -18.74
N ILE A 177 20.27 -16.14 -17.81
CA ILE A 177 21.39 -17.09 -17.74
C ILE A 177 21.48 -17.89 -19.04
N ASP A 178 20.36 -18.47 -19.48
CA ASP A 178 20.28 -19.23 -20.74
C ASP A 178 20.71 -18.35 -21.93
N SER A 179 20.25 -17.10 -21.99
CA SER A 179 20.61 -16.16 -23.04
C SER A 179 22.11 -15.85 -23.05
N VAL A 180 22.74 -15.64 -21.89
CA VAL A 180 24.18 -15.39 -21.76
C VAL A 180 24.99 -16.61 -22.19
N LEU A 181 24.61 -17.81 -21.73
CA LEU A 181 25.29 -19.05 -22.10
C LEU A 181 25.19 -19.30 -23.61
N GLU A 182 24.00 -19.20 -24.18
CA GLU A 182 23.76 -19.35 -25.61
C GLU A 182 24.56 -18.34 -26.42
N ASP A 183 24.56 -17.06 -26.04
CA ASP A 183 25.27 -15.98 -26.75
C ASP A 183 26.80 -16.13 -26.65
N CYS A 184 27.29 -16.87 -25.65
CA CYS A 184 28.70 -17.29 -25.56
C CYS A 184 29.00 -18.61 -26.31
N GLY A 185 28.01 -19.22 -26.96
CA GLY A 185 28.18 -20.50 -27.67
C GLY A 185 28.22 -21.74 -26.77
N ILE A 186 27.80 -21.61 -25.50
CA ILE A 186 27.77 -22.69 -24.53
C ILE A 186 26.40 -23.36 -24.59
N SER A 187 26.32 -24.54 -25.19
CA SER A 187 25.06 -25.29 -25.27
C SER A 187 24.65 -25.81 -23.90
N SER A 188 23.49 -25.38 -23.42
CA SER A 188 22.87 -25.94 -22.22
C SER A 188 22.07 -27.17 -22.63
N GLY A 189 22.56 -28.38 -22.33
CA GLY A 189 21.90 -29.66 -22.66
C GLY A 189 20.57 -29.95 -21.95
N THR A 190 19.92 -28.93 -21.36
CA THR A 190 18.64 -29.03 -20.66
C THR A 190 17.56 -28.25 -21.42
N THR A 191 17.24 -28.68 -22.63
CA THR A 191 15.96 -28.32 -23.27
C THR A 191 14.90 -29.28 -22.72
N LEU A 192 14.23 -28.88 -21.64
CA LEU A 192 12.93 -29.47 -21.33
C LEU A 192 12.02 -29.16 -22.51
N GLU A 193 11.54 -30.22 -23.13
CA GLU A 193 10.62 -30.26 -24.27
C GLU A 193 9.57 -29.13 -24.17
N GLN A 194 9.76 -28.09 -24.97
CA GLN A 194 8.71 -27.18 -25.33
C GLN A 194 8.70 -27.18 -26.86
N GLU A 195 7.77 -27.95 -27.42
CA GLU A 195 7.47 -27.98 -28.85
C GLU A 195 7.37 -26.55 -29.39
N SER A 196 8.45 -26.08 -30.01
CA SER A 196 8.43 -24.86 -30.77
C SER A 196 7.78 -25.17 -32.11
N VAL A 197 6.47 -24.90 -32.21
CA VAL A 197 5.76 -24.77 -33.48
C VAL A 197 6.23 -23.49 -34.18
N TYR A 198 7.50 -23.42 -34.59
CA TYR A 198 8.01 -22.48 -35.57
C TYR A 198 9.24 -23.12 -36.21
N PRO A 199 9.26 -23.31 -37.55
CA PRO A 199 10.35 -24.01 -38.21
C PRO A 199 11.65 -23.21 -38.09
N ASN A 200 12.65 -23.89 -37.55
CA ASN A 200 14.03 -23.47 -37.50
C ASN A 200 14.65 -23.73 -38.88
N GLU A 201 14.46 -22.83 -39.84
CA GLU A 201 15.26 -22.75 -41.07
C GLU A 201 15.02 -21.40 -41.76
N GLY A 202 15.91 -20.43 -41.51
CA GLY A 202 16.07 -19.29 -42.40
C GLY A 202 16.81 -19.73 -43.67
N PRO A 203 16.56 -19.12 -44.84
CA PRO A 203 17.17 -19.55 -46.10
C PRO A 203 18.69 -19.48 -45.99
N GLN A 204 19.38 -20.55 -46.40
CA GLN A 204 20.82 -20.48 -46.66
C GLN A 204 21.09 -19.28 -47.59
N PRO A 205 22.10 -18.44 -47.32
CA PRO A 205 22.47 -17.38 -48.23
C PRO A 205 23.11 -18.04 -49.46
N MET A 206 22.34 -18.18 -50.53
CA MET A 206 22.93 -18.31 -51.86
C MET A 206 23.62 -16.98 -52.17
N ASP A 207 24.91 -17.08 -52.50
CA ASP A 207 25.77 -15.98 -52.95
C ASP A 207 25.07 -15.15 -54.02
N MET A 208 24.67 -13.94 -53.66
CA MET A 208 24.54 -12.83 -54.60
C MET A 208 25.36 -11.67 -54.07
N ASP A 209 26.54 -11.56 -54.69
CA ASP A 209 27.45 -10.44 -54.58
C ASP A 209 26.75 -9.12 -54.95
N VAL A 210 27.34 -7.99 -54.53
CA VAL A 210 26.91 -6.59 -54.74
C VAL A 210 26.07 -5.94 -53.61
N LYS A 211 26.66 -5.86 -52.40
CA LYS A 211 26.65 -4.65 -51.50
C LYS A 211 27.58 -4.82 -50.28
N GLY A 212 28.81 -5.27 -50.53
CA GLY A 212 29.70 -5.82 -49.50
C GLY A 212 30.23 -4.88 -48.41
N VAL A 213 30.21 -3.54 -48.55
CA VAL A 213 30.92 -2.66 -47.58
C VAL A 213 30.00 -2.02 -46.52
N SER A 214 28.76 -1.63 -46.85
CA SER A 214 27.84 -1.04 -45.86
C SER A 214 27.15 -2.09 -45.01
N ALA A 215 26.82 -3.25 -45.59
CA ALA A 215 26.20 -4.37 -44.89
C ALA A 215 27.19 -5.02 -43.91
N VAL A 216 28.47 -5.13 -44.28
CA VAL A 216 29.52 -5.66 -43.39
C VAL A 216 29.75 -4.74 -42.19
N LYS A 217 29.88 -3.42 -42.39
CA LYS A 217 30.00 -2.47 -41.26
C LYS A 217 28.78 -2.49 -40.34
N GLN A 218 27.57 -2.61 -40.89
CA GLN A 218 26.34 -2.72 -40.10
C GLN A 218 26.25 -4.05 -39.34
N ASN A 219 26.73 -5.14 -39.95
CA ASN A 219 26.80 -6.45 -39.30
C ASN A 219 27.84 -6.46 -38.18
N GLU A 220 29.03 -5.89 -38.39
CA GLU A 220 30.05 -5.71 -37.35
C GLU A 220 29.53 -4.88 -36.16
N GLN A 221 28.82 -3.78 -36.43
CA GLN A 221 28.20 -2.96 -35.38
C GLN A 221 27.14 -3.74 -34.59
N ARG A 222 26.33 -4.55 -35.26
CA ARG A 222 25.33 -5.41 -34.60
C ARG A 222 25.98 -6.53 -33.79
N GLU A 223 27.06 -7.11 -34.27
CA GLU A 223 27.84 -8.10 -33.51
C GLU A 223 28.49 -7.49 -32.28
N GLN A 224 29.08 -6.30 -32.41
CA GLN A 224 29.58 -5.54 -31.26
C GLN A 224 28.47 -5.22 -30.26
N LEU A 225 27.28 -4.86 -30.73
CA LEU A 225 26.13 -4.61 -29.87
C LEU A 225 25.64 -5.88 -29.17
N ARG A 226 25.59 -7.03 -29.85
CA ARG A 226 25.27 -8.34 -29.24
C ARG A 226 26.25 -8.68 -28.11
N ARG A 227 27.55 -8.48 -28.34
CA ARG A 227 28.58 -8.67 -27.29
C ARG A 227 28.34 -7.74 -26.10
N LYS A 228 28.12 -6.44 -26.34
CA LYS A 228 27.80 -5.46 -25.27
C LYS A 228 26.52 -5.81 -24.51
N ASN A 229 25.50 -6.30 -25.21
CA ASN A 229 24.25 -6.75 -24.58
C ASN A 229 24.46 -7.97 -23.70
N THR A 230 25.31 -8.91 -24.11
CA THR A 230 25.67 -10.09 -23.30
C THR A 230 26.33 -9.67 -21.99
N VAL A 231 27.27 -8.72 -22.06
CA VAL A 231 27.91 -8.12 -20.87
C VAL A 231 26.85 -7.46 -19.98
N MET A 232 25.97 -6.65 -20.55
CA MET A 232 24.92 -5.97 -19.79
C MET A 232 23.93 -6.95 -19.15
N ALA A 233 23.53 -8.02 -19.84
CA ALA A 233 22.66 -9.04 -19.30
C ALA A 233 23.27 -9.68 -18.05
N LEU A 234 24.59 -9.93 -18.07
CA LEU A 234 25.32 -10.43 -16.90
C LEU A 234 25.38 -9.39 -15.76
N GLU A 235 25.51 -8.09 -16.09
CA GLU A 235 25.41 -7.03 -15.07
C GLU A 235 24.03 -6.96 -14.41
N VAL A 236 22.97 -7.10 -15.20
CA VAL A 236 21.59 -7.12 -14.69
C VAL A 236 21.37 -8.37 -13.83
N LEU A 237 21.87 -9.55 -14.25
CA LEU A 237 21.85 -10.77 -13.45
C LEU A 237 22.55 -10.59 -12.11
N HIS A 238 23.77 -10.03 -12.11
CA HIS A 238 24.51 -9.74 -10.89
C HIS A 238 23.72 -8.78 -9.97
N MET A 239 23.14 -7.72 -10.53
CA MET A 239 22.29 -6.78 -9.77
C MET A 239 21.07 -7.48 -9.16
N MET A 240 20.39 -8.34 -9.93
CA MET A 240 19.24 -9.11 -9.44
C MET A 240 19.64 -10.06 -8.32
N ALA A 241 20.73 -10.80 -8.50
CA ALA A 241 21.21 -11.75 -7.50
C ALA A 241 21.71 -11.07 -6.21
N ALA A 242 22.26 -9.85 -6.30
CA ALA A 242 22.71 -9.08 -5.15
C ALA A 242 21.56 -8.46 -4.33
N ASP A 243 20.36 -8.29 -4.93
CA ASP A 243 19.21 -7.68 -4.26
C ASP A 243 18.62 -8.58 -3.18
N ARG A 244 18.38 -8.01 -1.98
CA ARG A 244 17.90 -8.77 -0.81
C ARG A 244 16.47 -9.28 -0.96
N LYS A 245 15.60 -8.57 -1.69
CA LYS A 245 14.21 -9.01 -1.90
C LYS A 245 14.18 -10.17 -2.90
N ILE A 246 14.96 -10.08 -3.97
CA ILE A 246 15.12 -11.16 -4.94
C ILE A 246 15.74 -12.39 -4.27
N GLN A 247 16.76 -12.23 -3.42
CA GLN A 247 17.30 -13.35 -2.63
C GLN A 247 16.23 -14.00 -1.74
N ALA A 248 15.35 -13.21 -1.11
CA ALA A 248 14.23 -13.75 -0.33
C ALA A 248 13.23 -14.51 -1.21
N PHE A 249 12.90 -14.01 -2.41
CA PHE A 249 12.04 -14.72 -3.36
C PHE A 249 12.66 -16.03 -3.84
N LEU A 250 13.96 -16.01 -4.18
CA LEU A 250 14.71 -17.22 -4.53
C LEU A 250 14.76 -18.22 -3.37
N ARG A 251 14.83 -17.74 -2.12
CA ARG A 251 14.76 -18.63 -0.93
C ARG A 251 13.39 -19.29 -0.81
N LEU A 252 12.31 -18.55 -1.04
CA LEU A 252 10.96 -19.11 -1.06
C LEU A 252 10.84 -20.19 -2.14
N ILE A 253 11.41 -19.98 -3.32
CA ILE A 253 11.47 -20.98 -4.38
C ILE A 253 12.30 -22.20 -3.96
N CYS A 254 13.48 -21.99 -3.39
CA CYS A 254 14.36 -23.06 -2.90
C CYS A 254 13.64 -23.96 -1.87
N LEU A 255 12.84 -23.36 -0.97
CA LEU A 255 12.13 -24.08 0.08
C LEU A 255 10.84 -24.78 -0.41
N ASN A 256 10.11 -24.18 -1.35
CA ASN A 256 8.78 -24.67 -1.77
C ASN A 256 8.79 -25.41 -3.11
N MET A 257 9.80 -25.19 -3.97
CA MET A 257 9.95 -25.81 -5.29
C MET A 257 11.41 -26.22 -5.54
N PRO A 258 11.94 -27.19 -4.77
CA PRO A 258 13.35 -27.59 -4.83
C PRO A 258 13.76 -28.08 -6.22
N ASP A 259 12.89 -28.78 -6.96
CA ASP A 259 13.18 -29.26 -8.31
C ASP A 259 13.43 -28.10 -9.28
N LYS A 260 12.63 -27.03 -9.19
CA LYS A 260 12.77 -25.84 -10.05
C LYS A 260 14.01 -25.04 -9.67
N PHE A 261 14.33 -24.98 -8.38
CA PHE A 261 15.58 -24.39 -7.92
C PHE A 261 16.80 -25.21 -8.34
N SER A 262 16.71 -26.54 -8.35
CA SER A 262 17.80 -27.43 -8.80
C SER A 262 18.15 -27.20 -10.28
N ALA A 263 17.16 -26.93 -11.12
CA ALA A 263 17.36 -26.57 -12.53
C ALA A 263 18.09 -25.21 -12.69
N LEU A 264 17.90 -24.29 -11.75
CA LEU A 264 18.68 -23.05 -11.68
C LEU A 264 20.11 -23.33 -11.18
N SER A 265 20.29 -24.19 -10.16
CA SER A 265 21.59 -24.61 -9.68
C SER A 265 22.44 -25.27 -10.78
N GLN A 266 21.85 -26.13 -11.60
CA GLN A 266 22.53 -26.75 -12.74
C GLN A 266 23.07 -25.71 -13.73
N ARG A 267 22.29 -24.67 -14.03
CA ARG A 267 22.72 -23.57 -14.90
C ARG A 267 23.85 -22.75 -14.28
N LEU A 268 23.84 -22.56 -12.95
CA LEU A 268 24.94 -21.88 -12.25
C LEU A 268 26.22 -22.70 -12.29
N THR A 269 26.13 -24.03 -12.16
CA THR A 269 27.28 -24.92 -12.34
C THR A 269 27.84 -24.82 -13.78
N LEU A 270 26.99 -24.63 -14.79
CA LEU A 270 27.45 -24.38 -16.16
C LEU A 270 28.19 -23.03 -16.30
N ILE A 271 27.70 -21.96 -15.66
CA ILE A 271 28.41 -20.67 -15.60
C ILE A 271 29.79 -20.84 -14.94
N GLU A 272 29.85 -21.57 -13.84
CA GLU A 272 31.09 -21.82 -13.10
C GLU A 272 32.08 -22.65 -13.93
N ALA A 273 31.61 -23.70 -14.60
CA ALA A 273 32.44 -24.52 -15.50
C ALA A 273 33.03 -23.73 -16.68
N HIS A 274 32.32 -22.70 -17.17
CA HIS A 274 32.76 -21.86 -18.29
C HIS A 274 33.23 -20.47 -17.86
N LYS A 275 33.52 -20.29 -16.56
CA LYS A 275 33.93 -19.00 -15.97
C LYS A 275 35.06 -18.32 -16.75
N MET A 276 36.13 -19.06 -17.06
CA MET A 276 37.30 -18.53 -17.77
C MET A 276 36.96 -17.98 -19.17
N ALA A 277 35.96 -18.55 -19.86
CA ALA A 277 35.51 -18.05 -21.15
C ALA A 277 34.66 -16.78 -21.00
N LEU A 278 33.82 -16.73 -19.96
CA LEU A 278 32.96 -15.59 -19.66
C LEU A 278 33.77 -14.39 -19.13
N GLU A 279 34.82 -14.63 -18.35
CA GLU A 279 35.76 -13.61 -17.87
C GLU A 279 36.58 -12.98 -19.00
N ARG A 280 36.90 -13.72 -20.07
CA ARG A 280 37.56 -13.11 -21.25
C ARG A 280 36.67 -12.08 -21.97
N LEU A 281 35.35 -12.16 -21.79
CA LEU A 281 34.38 -11.20 -22.31
C LEU A 281 34.14 -10.02 -21.34
N LEU A 282 34.58 -10.13 -20.08
CA LEU A 282 34.36 -9.15 -19.01
C LEU A 282 35.68 -8.59 -18.46
N PRO A 283 35.94 -7.27 -18.55
CA PRO A 283 37.08 -6.65 -17.88
C PRO A 283 37.01 -6.67 -16.33
N THR A 284 35.89 -7.13 -15.74
CA THR A 284 35.63 -7.09 -14.29
C THR A 284 35.44 -8.50 -13.73
N SER A 285 36.55 -9.14 -13.35
CA SER A 285 36.64 -10.54 -12.91
C SER A 285 35.79 -10.92 -11.67
N HIS A 286 35.39 -9.97 -10.83
CA HIS A 286 34.73 -10.27 -9.55
C HIS A 286 33.20 -10.53 -9.65
N LYS A 287 32.53 -10.11 -10.74
CA LYS A 287 31.05 -10.12 -10.80
C LYS A 287 30.43 -11.52 -10.95
N ILE A 288 31.15 -12.46 -11.57
CA ILE A 288 30.66 -13.84 -11.81
C ILE A 288 30.74 -14.65 -10.51
N ASP A 289 31.87 -14.57 -9.80
CA ASP A 289 32.03 -15.20 -8.49
C ASP A 289 30.99 -14.69 -7.50
N ASP A 290 30.76 -13.38 -7.47
CA ASP A 290 29.73 -12.77 -6.65
C ASP A 290 28.32 -13.27 -7.05
N LEU A 291 28.01 -13.36 -8.34
CA LEU A 291 26.71 -13.85 -8.83
C LEU A 291 26.45 -15.29 -8.36
N VAL A 292 27.41 -16.17 -8.59
CA VAL A 292 27.37 -17.59 -8.18
C VAL A 292 27.23 -17.65 -6.66
N MET A 293 28.08 -16.93 -5.93
CA MET A 293 28.04 -16.85 -4.47
C MET A 293 26.69 -16.35 -3.95
N TYR A 294 26.10 -15.30 -4.52
CA TYR A 294 24.81 -14.76 -4.08
C TYR A 294 23.67 -15.76 -4.22
N ILE A 295 23.63 -16.52 -5.32
CA ILE A 295 22.54 -17.48 -5.54
C ILE A 295 22.80 -18.78 -4.74
N TRP A 296 24.04 -19.26 -4.62
CA TRP A 296 24.35 -20.40 -3.75
C TRP A 296 24.11 -20.11 -2.28
N ARG A 297 24.39 -18.89 -1.86
CA ARG A 297 24.09 -18.37 -0.52
C ARG A 297 22.59 -18.46 -0.19
N VAL A 298 21.70 -18.37 -1.16
CA VAL A 298 20.25 -18.62 -0.96
C VAL A 298 19.97 -20.08 -0.58
N SER A 299 20.83 -21.02 -0.98
CA SER A 299 20.68 -22.45 -0.69
C SER A 299 21.21 -22.82 0.71
N ASN A 300 22.25 -22.13 1.17
CA ASN A 300 22.86 -22.37 2.48
C ASN A 300 21.88 -22.09 3.62
N LEU A 301 21.66 -23.08 4.49
CA LEU A 301 20.78 -22.95 5.66
C LEU A 301 21.21 -21.83 6.63
N ASP A 302 22.51 -21.49 6.65
CA ASP A 302 23.08 -20.47 7.54
C ASP A 302 22.99 -19.03 7.01
N TYR A 303 22.49 -18.82 5.79
CA TYR A 303 22.34 -17.47 5.26
C TYR A 303 21.14 -16.77 5.88
N GLN A 304 21.43 -16.04 6.96
CA GLN A 304 20.56 -14.98 7.43
C GLN A 304 20.86 -13.71 6.62
N PRO A 305 19.88 -13.11 5.89
CA PRO A 305 20.02 -11.73 5.43
C PRO A 305 20.40 -10.88 6.66
N ASN A 306 21.22 -9.85 6.47
CA ASN A 306 21.99 -9.16 7.51
C ASN A 306 21.18 -8.43 8.62
N ASN A 307 19.96 -8.87 8.92
CA ASN A 307 19.17 -8.63 10.13
C ASN A 307 19.72 -9.40 11.34
N LYS A 308 21.04 -9.61 11.44
CA LYS A 308 21.69 -10.33 12.56
C LYS A 308 21.64 -9.59 13.91
N ARG A 309 20.89 -8.48 14.03
CA ARG A 309 20.44 -7.96 15.34
C ARG A 309 19.01 -8.34 15.73
N LEU A 310 18.21 -8.92 14.83
CA LEU A 310 16.82 -9.31 15.11
C LEU A 310 16.53 -10.80 14.88
N VAL A 311 17.25 -11.47 13.98
CA VAL A 311 16.98 -12.89 13.62
C VAL A 311 17.88 -13.89 14.35
N GLY A 312 19.00 -13.44 14.93
CA GLY A 312 19.89 -14.28 15.75
C GLY A 312 19.22 -14.87 17.01
N VAL A 313 18.11 -14.29 17.46
CA VAL A 313 17.31 -14.80 18.59
C VAL A 313 16.26 -15.82 18.13
N LEU A 314 15.87 -15.82 16.85
CA LEU A 314 14.86 -16.73 16.27
C LEU A 314 15.45 -18.03 15.71
N GLY A 315 16.74 -18.03 15.35
CA GLY A 315 17.38 -19.15 14.66
C GLY A 315 17.68 -20.40 15.51
N ASN A 316 17.69 -20.30 16.84
CA ASN A 316 18.12 -21.40 17.70
C ASN A 316 17.00 -22.34 18.19
N LEU A 317 15.78 -22.26 17.64
CA LEU A 317 14.62 -23.04 18.12
C LEU A 317 14.14 -24.14 17.17
N ARG A 318 14.79 -24.37 16.02
CA ARG A 318 14.34 -25.39 15.06
C ARG A 318 15.20 -26.65 15.07
N SER A 319 15.24 -27.33 16.21
CA SER A 319 15.64 -28.75 16.27
C SER A 319 15.12 -29.42 17.54
N SER A 320 13.81 -29.69 17.60
CA SER A 320 13.29 -30.97 18.10
C SER A 320 11.79 -31.02 17.92
N ASN A 321 11.34 -32.12 17.33
CA ASN A 321 9.94 -32.49 17.27
C ASN A 321 9.35 -32.60 18.68
N SER A 322 8.05 -32.32 18.80
CA SER A 322 7.21 -32.44 19.99
C SER A 322 7.43 -31.36 21.08
N MET A 323 6.62 -30.29 21.04
CA MET A 323 6.05 -29.60 22.21
C MET A 323 5.11 -28.46 21.72
N LEU A 324 3.92 -28.83 21.21
CA LEU A 324 2.87 -27.91 20.75
C LEU A 324 2.07 -27.28 21.91
N GLY A 325 2.65 -27.13 23.10
CA GLY A 325 1.89 -26.79 24.32
C GLY A 325 2.45 -25.68 25.21
N GLN A 326 3.68 -25.20 25.04
CA GLN A 326 4.34 -24.41 26.10
C GLN A 326 5.27 -23.27 25.62
N LEU A 327 4.87 -22.45 24.65
CA LEU A 327 5.65 -21.25 24.28
C LEU A 327 4.90 -19.94 24.53
N THR A 328 4.70 -19.64 25.82
CA THR A 328 4.27 -18.33 26.34
C THR A 328 5.46 -17.39 26.63
N GLY A 329 6.38 -17.16 25.69
CA GLY A 329 7.49 -16.22 25.94
C GLY A 329 8.44 -15.90 24.78
N ALA A 330 8.70 -14.60 24.60
CA ALA A 330 9.72 -13.90 23.79
C ALA A 330 9.82 -14.18 22.26
N GLY A 331 9.66 -15.42 21.77
CA GLY A 331 9.83 -15.75 20.35
C GLY A 331 8.77 -15.17 19.41
N ARG A 332 7.51 -15.06 19.85
CA ARG A 332 6.43 -14.38 19.11
C ARG A 332 6.58 -12.86 19.04
N ALA A 333 7.44 -12.22 19.84
CA ALA A 333 7.52 -10.75 19.85
C ALA A 333 8.12 -10.19 18.55
N ALA A 334 9.04 -10.92 17.91
CA ALA A 334 9.72 -10.49 16.70
C ALA A 334 8.83 -10.54 15.45
N CYS A 335 7.78 -11.37 15.43
CA CYS A 335 6.91 -11.51 14.26
C CYS A 335 5.86 -10.38 14.13
N TRP A 336 5.74 -9.54 15.16
CA TRP A 336 4.85 -8.38 15.19
C TRP A 336 5.57 -7.05 14.95
N ILE A 337 6.91 -7.06 14.82
CA ILE A 337 7.72 -5.85 14.61
C ILE A 337 7.36 -5.09 13.33
N ILE A 338 6.69 -5.76 12.38
CA ILE A 338 6.19 -5.13 11.15
C ILE A 338 5.22 -3.98 11.45
N PHE A 339 4.40 -4.11 12.50
CA PHE A 339 3.52 -3.03 12.94
C PHE A 339 4.31 -1.85 13.50
N ASP A 340 5.29 -2.11 14.37
CA ASP A 340 6.15 -1.07 14.93
C ASP A 340 6.92 -0.33 13.82
N ILE A 341 7.55 -1.05 12.89
CA ILE A 341 8.31 -0.46 11.77
C ILE A 341 7.41 0.43 10.91
N TYR A 342 6.21 -0.04 10.57
CA TYR A 342 5.29 0.74 9.75
C TYR A 342 4.84 2.01 10.46
N MET A 343 4.40 1.89 11.71
CA MET A 343 3.90 3.03 12.49
C MET A 343 5.00 4.09 12.68
N GLU A 344 6.24 3.69 12.94
CA GLU A 344 7.38 4.61 13.02
C GLU A 344 7.65 5.30 11.68
N ASN A 345 7.69 4.55 10.59
CA ASN A 345 7.89 5.11 9.24
C ASN A 345 6.75 6.06 8.84
N ALA A 346 5.53 5.81 9.32
CA ALA A 346 4.38 6.68 9.08
C ALA A 346 4.49 8.03 9.83
N MET A 347 5.24 8.09 10.94
CA MET A 347 5.49 9.33 11.68
C MET A 347 6.67 10.15 11.14
N ASP A 348 7.54 9.54 10.34
CA ASP A 348 8.78 10.15 9.82
C ASP A 348 8.54 11.32 8.84
N GLY A 349 7.30 11.50 8.33
CA GLY A 349 6.88 12.65 7.54
C GLY A 349 7.53 12.81 6.15
N ARG A 350 8.63 12.09 5.87
CA ARG A 350 9.40 12.14 4.61
C ARG A 350 8.65 11.57 3.41
N HIS A 351 7.62 10.76 3.64
CA HIS A 351 6.86 10.07 2.60
C HIS A 351 5.36 10.37 2.74
N LEU A 352 4.85 11.31 1.94
CA LEU A 352 3.41 11.55 1.80
C LEU A 352 2.80 10.44 0.94
N GLY A 353 2.25 9.42 1.59
CA GLY A 353 1.62 8.28 0.91
C GLY A 353 0.27 8.70 0.28
N GLY A 354 0.07 8.35 -0.99
CA GLY A 354 -1.26 8.50 -1.64
C GLY A 354 -2.26 7.40 -1.26
N ILE A 355 -1.84 6.42 -0.43
CA ILE A 355 -2.67 5.31 0.06
C ILE A 355 -2.93 5.58 1.54
N SER A 356 -4.18 5.43 1.98
CA SER A 356 -4.51 5.65 3.39
C SER A 356 -3.81 4.63 4.29
N ALA A 357 -3.39 5.07 5.47
CA ALA A 357 -2.84 4.19 6.50
C ALA A 357 -3.85 3.12 6.93
N ILE A 358 -5.15 3.41 6.82
CA ILE A 358 -6.24 2.45 7.09
C ILE A 358 -6.11 1.22 6.19
N GLU A 359 -5.92 1.43 4.88
CA GLU A 359 -5.75 0.33 3.91
C GLU A 359 -4.44 -0.44 4.13
N ILE A 360 -3.35 0.28 4.44
CA ILE A 360 -2.06 -0.36 4.68
C ILE A 360 -2.10 -1.22 5.94
N ILE A 361 -2.63 -0.70 7.05
CA ILE A 361 -2.77 -1.44 8.32
C ILE A 361 -3.70 -2.64 8.14
N LYS A 362 -4.80 -2.48 7.39
CA LYS A 362 -5.72 -3.58 7.08
C LYS A 362 -5.01 -4.74 6.38
N GLU A 363 -4.34 -4.47 5.26
CA GLU A 363 -3.67 -5.52 4.47
C GLU A 363 -2.44 -6.09 5.20
N MET A 364 -1.72 -5.24 5.93
CA MET A 364 -0.61 -5.68 6.79
C MET A 364 -1.09 -6.59 7.91
N SER A 365 -2.25 -6.29 8.53
CA SER A 365 -2.81 -7.12 9.61
C SER A 365 -3.20 -8.49 9.10
N LYS A 366 -3.84 -8.58 7.92
CA LYS A 366 -4.15 -9.86 7.26
C LYS A 366 -2.89 -10.65 6.94
N THR A 367 -1.89 -9.97 6.37
CA THR A 367 -0.62 -10.59 5.98
C THR A 367 0.13 -11.11 7.20
N ALA A 368 0.22 -10.31 8.27
CA ALA A 368 0.86 -10.71 9.52
C ALA A 368 0.10 -11.85 10.21
N GLN A 369 -1.23 -11.83 10.20
CA GLN A 369 -2.06 -12.91 10.72
C GLN A 369 -1.80 -14.23 9.99
N ALA A 370 -1.72 -14.19 8.65
CA ALA A 370 -1.46 -15.37 7.84
C ALA A 370 -0.04 -15.91 8.01
N ILE A 371 0.98 -15.03 7.98
CA ILE A 371 2.39 -15.42 8.16
C ILE A 371 2.63 -16.04 9.54
N ASN A 372 1.95 -15.53 10.56
CA ASN A 372 2.15 -15.98 11.94
C ASN A 372 1.21 -17.12 12.34
N GLU A 373 0.33 -17.58 11.43
CA GLU A 373 -0.76 -18.53 11.72
C GLU A 373 -1.52 -18.17 13.02
N ALA A 374 -1.69 -16.86 13.24
CA ALA A 374 -2.14 -16.32 14.52
C ALA A 374 -3.66 -16.15 14.53
N SER A 375 -4.25 -16.13 15.73
CA SER A 375 -5.67 -15.77 15.86
C SER A 375 -5.88 -14.26 15.61
N TRP A 376 -7.11 -13.87 15.30
CA TRP A 376 -7.47 -12.45 15.23
C TRP A 376 -7.29 -11.72 16.56
N GLN A 377 -7.47 -12.40 17.69
CA GLN A 377 -7.17 -11.87 19.02
C GLN A 377 -5.70 -11.49 19.15
N GLU A 378 -4.79 -12.38 18.78
CA GLU A 378 -3.34 -12.13 18.85
C GLU A 378 -2.90 -11.02 17.90
N THR A 379 -3.47 -11.01 16.69
CA THR A 379 -3.17 -10.00 15.67
C THR A 379 -3.61 -8.62 16.13
N PHE A 380 -4.86 -8.46 16.60
CA PHE A 380 -5.36 -7.18 17.10
C PHE A 380 -4.62 -6.74 18.37
N LYS A 381 -4.33 -7.67 19.29
CA LYS A 381 -3.55 -7.37 20.49
C LYS A 381 -2.15 -6.85 20.14
N ALA A 382 -1.46 -7.50 19.20
CA ALA A 382 -0.16 -7.04 18.72
C ALA A 382 -0.24 -5.64 18.10
N LEU A 383 -1.26 -5.39 17.28
CA LEU A 383 -1.50 -4.08 16.67
C LEU A 383 -1.73 -2.99 17.71
N TRP A 384 -2.57 -3.25 18.73
CA TRP A 384 -2.79 -2.31 19.84
C TRP A 384 -1.52 -2.04 20.64
N ILE A 385 -0.73 -3.07 20.94
CA ILE A 385 0.52 -2.94 21.67
C ILE A 385 1.53 -2.08 20.91
N SER A 386 1.72 -2.31 19.60
CA SER A 386 2.63 -1.50 18.78
C SER A 386 2.19 -0.04 18.72
N ALA A 387 0.88 0.22 18.61
CA ALA A 387 0.34 1.58 18.61
C ALA A 387 0.45 2.29 19.96
N LEU A 388 0.26 1.57 21.06
CA LEU A 388 0.48 2.11 22.40
C LEU A 388 1.96 2.43 22.61
N ARG A 389 2.88 1.56 22.17
CA ARG A 389 4.33 1.84 22.21
C ARG A 389 4.68 3.09 21.42
N LEU A 390 4.08 3.29 20.26
CA LEU A 390 4.24 4.52 19.46
C LEU A 390 3.86 5.76 20.28
N VAL A 391 2.66 5.77 20.89
CA VAL A 391 2.18 6.90 21.70
C VAL A 391 3.09 7.13 22.93
N GLN A 392 3.56 6.06 23.57
CA GLN A 392 4.39 6.15 24.76
C GLN A 392 5.80 6.68 24.53
N ARG A 393 6.34 6.58 23.32
CA ARG A 393 7.65 7.17 22.97
C ARG A 393 7.70 8.69 23.14
N ALA A 394 6.56 9.38 23.19
CA ALA A 394 6.48 10.80 23.52
C ALA A 394 7.02 11.15 24.93
N ARG A 395 7.34 10.15 25.76
CA ARG A 395 8.00 10.33 27.06
C ARG A 395 9.52 10.54 26.98
N GLU A 396 10.15 10.24 25.83
CA GLU A 396 11.59 10.42 25.64
C GLU A 396 11.86 11.64 24.74
N PRO A 397 12.62 12.64 25.21
CA PRO A 397 12.75 13.96 24.56
C PRO A 397 13.67 13.99 23.32
N LEU A 398 13.97 12.85 22.70
CA LEU A 398 14.95 12.77 21.60
C LEU A 398 14.34 12.97 20.19
N GLU A 399 13.04 13.25 20.09
CA GLU A 399 12.33 13.37 18.82
C GLU A 399 12.27 14.80 18.29
N GLY A 400 13.41 15.26 17.76
CA GLY A 400 13.47 16.47 16.92
C GLY A 400 12.83 17.73 17.53
N PRO A 401 12.61 18.78 16.71
CA PRO A 401 12.06 20.05 17.19
C PRO A 401 10.52 20.08 17.32
N ILE A 402 9.78 19.05 16.89
CA ILE A 402 8.31 19.08 16.79
C ILE A 402 7.67 17.81 17.38
N PRO A 403 6.90 17.88 18.48
CA PRO A 403 6.21 16.73 19.05
C PRO A 403 5.01 16.32 18.19
N HIS A 404 4.99 15.07 17.71
CA HIS A 404 3.91 14.50 16.89
C HIS A 404 2.82 13.77 17.69
N LEU A 405 2.54 14.22 18.92
CA LEU A 405 1.66 13.48 19.83
C LEU A 405 0.24 13.32 19.26
N ASP A 406 -0.34 14.37 18.70
CA ASP A 406 -1.71 14.32 18.18
C ASP A 406 -1.79 13.40 16.94
N THR A 407 -0.75 13.35 16.11
CA THR A 407 -0.64 12.41 14.98
C THR A 407 -0.56 10.95 15.45
N ARG A 408 0.20 10.66 16.52
CA ARG A 408 0.27 9.30 17.09
C ARG A 408 -1.04 8.87 17.73
N LEU A 409 -1.73 9.80 18.37
CA LEU A 409 -3.06 9.54 18.92
C LEU A 409 -4.09 9.33 17.82
N CYS A 410 -4.01 10.05 16.70
CA CYS A 410 -4.78 9.76 15.49
C CYS A 410 -4.55 8.32 15.00
N MET A 411 -3.29 7.86 14.95
CA MET A 411 -2.96 6.48 14.60
C MET A 411 -3.66 5.46 15.52
N LEU A 412 -3.53 5.65 16.84
CA LEU A 412 -4.09 4.74 17.83
C LEU A 412 -5.63 4.77 17.90
N LEU A 413 -6.23 5.96 17.97
CA LEU A 413 -7.63 6.16 18.37
C LEU A 413 -8.57 6.40 17.19
N ALA A 414 -8.06 6.63 15.98
CA ALA A 414 -8.88 6.77 14.78
C ALA A 414 -8.53 5.75 13.69
N LEU A 415 -7.27 5.70 13.24
CA LEU A 415 -6.89 4.90 12.07
C LEU A 415 -6.93 3.39 12.33
N ILE A 416 -6.43 2.94 13.48
CA ILE A 416 -6.48 1.50 13.84
C ILE A 416 -7.93 1.01 14.02
N PRO A 417 -8.80 1.68 14.79
CA PRO A 417 -10.23 1.34 14.82
C PRO A 417 -10.86 1.26 13.44
N LEU A 418 -10.56 2.21 12.54
CA LEU A 418 -11.06 2.20 11.16
C LEU A 418 -10.52 1.02 10.33
N ALA A 419 -9.24 0.67 10.50
CA ALA A 419 -8.65 -0.49 9.82
C ALA A 419 -9.28 -1.80 10.30
N ILE A 420 -9.50 -1.94 11.61
CA ILE A 420 -10.21 -3.08 12.20
C ILE A 420 -11.66 -3.12 11.69
N ALA A 421 -12.35 -1.97 11.63
CA ALA A 421 -13.70 -1.88 11.05
C ALA A 421 -13.74 -2.43 9.62
N ALA A 422 -12.75 -2.07 8.80
CA ALA A 422 -12.64 -2.54 7.43
C ALA A 422 -12.35 -4.07 7.34
N ILE A 423 -11.63 -4.64 8.30
CA ILE A 423 -11.40 -6.09 8.42
C ILE A 423 -12.70 -6.81 8.84
N LEU A 424 -13.45 -6.25 9.79
CA LEU A 424 -14.70 -6.85 10.27
C LEU A 424 -15.80 -6.80 9.20
N LYS A 425 -15.87 -5.72 8.41
CA LYS A 425 -16.87 -5.57 7.34
C LYS A 425 -16.80 -6.69 6.29
N GLU A 426 -15.59 -7.11 5.91
CA GLU A 426 -15.39 -8.22 4.97
C GLU A 426 -15.94 -9.56 5.48
N GLU A 427 -16.08 -9.73 6.79
CA GLU A 427 -16.67 -10.94 7.37
C GLU A 427 -18.20 -10.94 7.27
N THR A 428 -18.82 -9.76 7.44
CA THR A 428 -20.26 -9.56 7.28
C THR A 428 -20.68 -9.73 5.82
N ASP A 429 -19.86 -9.31 4.86
CA ASP A 429 -20.15 -9.43 3.43
C ASP A 429 -20.02 -10.89 2.93
N ALA A 430 -19.18 -11.71 3.57
CA ALA A 430 -18.97 -13.11 3.24
C ALA A 430 -20.01 -14.06 3.89
N CYS A 431 -20.55 -13.67 5.05
CA CYS A 431 -21.49 -14.47 5.83
C CYS A 431 -22.88 -13.82 5.74
N GLY A 432 -23.58 -14.02 4.63
CA GLY A 432 -24.86 -13.36 4.37
C GLY A 432 -25.88 -13.55 5.51
N ALA A 433 -26.47 -12.44 5.96
CA ALA A 433 -27.73 -12.28 6.71
C ALA A 433 -28.20 -13.36 7.72
N GLU A 434 -27.31 -14.15 8.33
CA GLU A 434 -27.68 -15.01 9.47
C GLU A 434 -27.38 -14.29 10.79
N GLY A 435 -28.46 -13.90 11.47
CA GLY A 435 -28.43 -13.13 12.70
C GLY A 435 -27.78 -13.82 13.90
N ASN A 436 -27.24 -12.97 14.78
CA ASN A 436 -26.94 -13.20 16.21
C ASN A 436 -25.87 -14.21 16.63
N LYS A 437 -25.04 -14.75 15.73
CA LYS A 437 -23.78 -15.41 16.15
C LYS A 437 -22.64 -14.39 16.11
N SER A 438 -22.04 -14.10 17.27
CA SER A 438 -20.87 -13.22 17.35
C SER A 438 -19.75 -13.77 16.48
N LEU A 439 -19.41 -13.05 15.41
CA LEU A 439 -18.44 -13.48 14.42
C LEU A 439 -17.02 -13.69 15.04
N PRO A 440 -16.24 -14.69 14.57
CA PRO A 440 -14.91 -14.99 15.09
C PRO A 440 -13.97 -13.78 15.19
N ARG A 441 -13.97 -12.86 14.22
CA ARG A 441 -13.09 -11.66 14.28
C ARG A 441 -13.56 -10.67 15.34
N ARG A 442 -14.87 -10.49 15.50
CA ARG A 442 -15.45 -9.59 16.53
C ARG A 442 -15.16 -10.11 17.95
N LEU A 443 -15.25 -11.43 18.16
CA LEU A 443 -14.83 -12.06 19.42
C LEU A 443 -13.32 -11.89 19.66
N GLY A 444 -12.51 -12.04 18.61
CA GLY A 444 -11.08 -11.77 18.67
C GLY A 444 -10.76 -10.34 19.10
N LEU A 445 -11.49 -9.36 18.58
CA LEU A 445 -11.36 -7.95 18.98
C LEU A 445 -11.67 -7.74 20.46
N VAL A 446 -12.83 -8.21 20.93
CA VAL A 446 -13.25 -8.07 22.34
C VAL A 446 -12.21 -8.71 23.27
N SER A 447 -11.78 -9.93 22.96
CA SER A 447 -10.77 -10.65 23.75
C SER A 447 -9.42 -9.93 23.75
N SER A 448 -9.02 -9.31 22.62
CA SER A 448 -7.78 -8.55 22.54
C SER A 448 -7.78 -7.30 23.43
N LEU A 449 -8.92 -6.62 23.55
CA LEU A 449 -9.07 -5.43 24.40
C LEU A 449 -9.13 -5.80 25.88
N GLN A 450 -9.78 -6.89 26.24
CA GLN A 450 -9.81 -7.42 27.61
C GLN A 450 -8.41 -7.84 28.08
N ASP A 451 -7.64 -8.52 27.22
CA ASP A 451 -6.24 -8.88 27.49
C ASP A 451 -5.33 -7.66 27.69
N LEU A 452 -5.65 -6.53 27.05
CA LEU A 452 -4.80 -5.33 27.04
C LEU A 452 -4.60 -4.76 28.46
N VAL A 453 -5.55 -5.02 29.37
CA VAL A 453 -5.47 -4.65 30.80
C VAL A 453 -4.19 -5.16 31.47
N GLN A 454 -3.66 -6.31 31.02
CA GLN A 454 -2.43 -6.91 31.55
C GLN A 454 -1.18 -6.05 31.27
N TYR A 455 -1.25 -5.14 30.30
CA TYR A 455 -0.17 -4.24 29.91
C TYR A 455 -0.34 -2.85 30.53
N SER A 456 -0.58 -2.79 31.84
CA SER A 456 -0.85 -1.54 32.58
C SER A 456 0.21 -0.47 32.34
N GLY A 457 1.49 -0.86 32.20
CA GLY A 457 2.59 0.04 31.86
C GLY A 457 2.40 0.77 30.53
N LEU A 458 1.83 0.10 29.51
CA LEU A 458 1.51 0.67 28.19
C LEU A 458 0.24 1.54 28.19
N LEU A 459 -0.65 1.33 29.16
CA LEU A 459 -1.94 2.02 29.22
C LEU A 459 -1.89 3.36 29.95
N VAL A 460 -0.77 3.74 30.55
CA VAL A 460 -0.65 5.03 31.24
C VAL A 460 -0.76 6.17 30.21
N PRO A 461 -1.73 7.10 30.34
CA PRO A 461 -1.92 8.18 29.38
C PRO A 461 -0.80 9.23 29.47
N PRO A 462 -0.49 9.94 28.36
CA PRO A 462 0.30 11.17 28.40
C PRO A 462 -0.33 12.23 29.32
N SER A 463 0.46 13.13 29.88
CA SER A 463 -0.01 14.15 30.85
C SER A 463 -1.15 15.02 30.30
N SER A 464 -1.10 15.37 29.01
CA SER A 464 -2.14 16.13 28.32
C SER A 464 -3.48 15.39 28.17
N LEU A 465 -3.50 14.06 28.34
CA LEU A 465 -4.67 13.21 28.12
C LEU A 465 -5.30 12.66 29.40
N VAL A 466 -4.69 12.90 30.56
CA VAL A 466 -5.19 12.37 31.85
C VAL A 466 -6.64 12.78 32.08
N ASN A 467 -6.99 14.04 31.85
CA ASN A 467 -8.36 14.54 32.04
C ASN A 467 -9.36 13.87 31.07
N VAL A 468 -8.95 13.65 29.83
CA VAL A 468 -9.82 13.03 28.80
C VAL A 468 -10.03 11.55 29.11
N ALA A 469 -8.98 10.86 29.55
CA ALA A 469 -9.08 9.47 29.99
C ALA A 469 -9.97 9.34 31.23
N ASN A 470 -9.82 10.23 32.21
CA ASN A 470 -10.68 10.27 33.41
C ASN A 470 -12.15 10.55 33.06
N ALA A 471 -12.41 11.42 32.07
CA ALA A 471 -13.77 11.68 31.59
C ALA A 471 -14.39 10.42 30.95
N ALA A 472 -13.63 9.68 30.12
CA ALA A 472 -14.08 8.41 29.54
C ALA A 472 -14.35 7.35 30.63
N ALA A 473 -13.48 7.25 31.63
CA ALA A 473 -13.70 6.37 32.78
C ALA A 473 -14.92 6.76 33.60
N SER A 474 -15.15 8.05 33.81
CA SER A 474 -16.30 8.56 34.57
C SER A 474 -17.61 8.28 33.83
N LYS A 475 -17.62 8.41 32.50
CA LYS A 475 -18.75 8.02 31.64
C LYS A 475 -19.10 6.54 31.80
N ALA A 476 -18.10 5.65 31.78
CA ALA A 476 -18.31 4.23 32.01
C ALA A 476 -18.78 3.92 33.44
N ALA A 477 -18.27 4.65 34.44
CA ALA A 477 -18.68 4.51 35.84
C ALA A 477 -20.15 4.87 36.06
N ILE A 478 -20.60 5.99 35.47
CA ILE A 478 -22.00 6.44 35.53
C ILE A 478 -22.92 5.39 34.88
N PHE A 479 -22.55 4.87 33.71
CA PHE A 479 -23.33 3.82 33.05
C PHE A 479 -23.46 2.56 33.93
N ARG A 480 -22.36 2.12 34.54
CA ARG A 480 -22.35 0.96 35.44
C ARG A 480 -23.18 1.20 36.71
N ALA A 481 -23.16 2.41 37.27
CA ALA A 481 -24.00 2.79 38.40
C ALA A 481 -25.49 2.74 38.03
N ASN A 482 -25.86 3.34 36.91
CA ASN A 482 -27.25 3.35 36.43
C ASN A 482 -27.78 1.94 36.13
N CYS A 483 -26.95 1.05 35.59
CA CYS A 483 -27.34 -0.35 35.37
C CYS A 483 -27.57 -1.12 36.69
N LYS A 484 -26.85 -0.79 37.77
CA LYS A 484 -27.04 -1.42 39.09
C LYS A 484 -28.31 -0.95 39.80
N VAL A 485 -28.76 0.27 39.54
CA VAL A 485 -29.98 0.86 40.15
C VAL A 485 -31.27 0.36 39.47
N GLY A 486 -31.16 -0.33 38.32
CA GLY A 486 -32.29 -0.89 37.56
C GLY A 486 -33.10 -2.01 38.23
N GLY A 487 -32.95 -2.24 39.53
CA GLY A 487 -33.75 -3.18 40.32
C GLY A 487 -35.01 -2.60 40.97
N ASN A 488 -35.21 -1.26 40.99
CA ASN A 488 -36.50 -0.65 41.36
C ASN A 488 -36.51 0.87 41.03
N PRO A 489 -37.46 1.39 40.21
CA PRO A 489 -37.53 2.80 39.85
C PRO A 489 -38.30 3.61 40.91
N GLY A 490 -37.79 3.67 42.13
CA GLY A 490 -38.53 4.24 43.25
C GLY A 490 -37.68 4.77 44.40
N MET A 491 -36.66 5.60 44.10
CA MET A 491 -36.09 6.59 45.04
C MET A 491 -35.02 7.38 44.29
N ILE A 492 -35.41 8.52 43.71
CA ILE A 492 -34.46 9.55 43.30
C ILE A 492 -33.99 10.23 44.59
N GLY A 493 -32.99 9.63 45.23
CA GLY A 493 -32.08 10.37 46.10
C GLY A 493 -31.03 11.02 45.21
N GLN A 494 -31.07 12.35 45.09
CA GLN A 494 -29.97 13.13 44.53
C GLN A 494 -28.72 12.86 45.39
N SER A 495 -27.89 11.91 44.99
CA SER A 495 -26.53 11.78 45.53
C SER A 495 -25.58 12.46 44.55
N ASP A 496 -25.17 13.68 44.89
CA ASP A 496 -24.12 14.48 44.23
C ASP A 496 -22.71 13.86 44.33
N SER A 497 -22.60 12.53 44.28
CA SER A 497 -21.30 11.86 44.21
C SER A 497 -20.87 11.73 42.76
N SER A 498 -20.28 12.79 42.21
CA SER A 498 -19.38 12.68 41.07
C SER A 498 -18.29 11.67 41.42
N THR A 499 -18.44 10.43 40.95
CA THR A 499 -17.41 9.40 41.10
C THR A 499 -16.26 9.76 40.17
N LYS A 500 -15.24 10.47 40.68
CA LYS A 500 -13.98 10.69 39.96
C LYS A 500 -13.42 9.32 39.60
N ALA A 501 -13.50 8.88 38.34
CA ALA A 501 -12.88 7.61 37.93
C ALA A 501 -11.46 7.88 37.39
N VAL A 502 -10.50 7.02 37.76
CA VAL A 502 -9.14 7.11 37.21
C VAL A 502 -9.10 6.35 35.89
N GLY A 503 -8.95 7.09 34.80
CA GLY A 503 -8.92 6.57 33.44
C GLY A 503 -7.50 6.31 32.92
N ASN A 504 -7.44 5.49 31.88
CA ASN A 504 -6.21 5.13 31.18
C ASN A 504 -6.45 5.07 29.67
N MET A 505 -5.43 4.76 28.86
CA MET A 505 -5.55 4.68 27.40
C MET A 505 -6.57 3.64 26.92
N LEU A 506 -6.82 2.57 27.70
CA LEU A 506 -7.82 1.56 27.34
C LEU A 506 -9.22 2.17 27.29
N HIS A 507 -9.54 3.10 28.19
CA HIS A 507 -10.83 3.80 28.19
C HIS A 507 -11.03 4.59 26.89
N LEU A 508 -9.98 5.25 26.39
CA LEU A 508 -10.04 5.98 25.12
C LEU A 508 -10.19 5.04 23.92
N ILE A 509 -9.46 3.91 23.91
CA ILE A 509 -9.56 2.89 22.85
C ILE A 509 -10.97 2.30 22.81
N VAL A 510 -11.55 1.98 23.97
CA VAL A 510 -12.91 1.44 24.07
C VAL A 510 -13.93 2.47 23.60
N GLU A 511 -13.83 3.74 24.00
CA GLU A 511 -14.70 4.81 23.46
C GLU A 511 -14.62 4.92 21.93
N ALA A 512 -13.40 4.86 21.37
CA ALA A 512 -13.18 4.92 19.92
C ALA A 512 -13.73 3.70 19.17
N CYS A 513 -13.79 2.54 19.82
CA CYS A 513 -14.41 1.33 19.27
C CYS A 513 -15.95 1.38 19.36
N ILE A 514 -16.49 1.88 20.47
CA ILE A 514 -17.94 2.09 20.67
C ILE A 514 -18.47 3.10 19.65
N SER A 515 -17.77 4.23 19.45
CA SER A 515 -18.21 5.27 18.50
C SER A 515 -18.31 4.77 17.06
N ARG A 516 -17.64 3.67 16.73
CA ARG A 516 -17.61 3.04 15.40
C ARG A 516 -18.42 1.75 15.32
N ASN A 517 -19.22 1.44 16.35
CA ASN A 517 -20.02 0.21 16.45
C ASN A 517 -19.20 -1.09 16.31
N LEU A 518 -17.93 -1.06 16.74
CA LEU A 518 -17.06 -2.25 16.76
C LEU A 518 -17.35 -3.13 17.99
N ILE A 519 -17.67 -2.48 19.11
CA ILE A 519 -18.07 -3.09 20.38
C ILE A 519 -19.26 -2.32 20.95
N ASP A 520 -20.07 -2.99 21.77
CA ASP A 520 -21.24 -2.39 22.39
C ASP A 520 -20.90 -1.75 23.75
N THR A 521 -21.81 -0.94 24.28
CA THR A 521 -21.68 -0.30 25.61
C THR A 521 -21.59 -1.29 26.77
N THR A 522 -21.87 -2.57 26.53
CA THR A 522 -21.62 -3.67 27.48
C THR A 522 -20.14 -3.78 27.86
N ALA A 523 -19.22 -3.22 27.07
CA ALA A 523 -17.80 -3.13 27.41
C ALA A 523 -17.55 -2.40 28.74
N TYR A 524 -18.42 -1.45 29.12
CA TYR A 524 -18.33 -0.75 30.41
C TYR A 524 -18.51 -1.66 31.62
N LEU A 525 -19.05 -2.86 31.44
CA LEU A 525 -19.28 -3.86 32.47
C LEU A 525 -18.14 -4.88 32.60
N TRP A 526 -17.08 -4.79 31.77
CA TRP A 526 -15.97 -5.72 31.84
C TRP A 526 -15.30 -5.73 33.24
N PRO A 527 -14.92 -6.91 33.77
CA PRO A 527 -14.25 -7.01 35.06
C PRO A 527 -12.99 -6.14 35.11
N GLY A 528 -12.86 -5.30 36.13
CA GLY A 528 -11.70 -4.43 36.31
C GLY A 528 -11.61 -3.23 35.36
N TYR A 529 -12.60 -3.02 34.46
CA TYR A 529 -12.57 -1.90 33.51
C TYR A 529 -12.76 -0.54 34.20
N VAL A 530 -13.74 -0.41 35.09
CA VAL A 530 -13.90 0.79 35.93
C VAL A 530 -13.43 0.50 37.34
N VAL A 531 -12.38 1.20 37.78
CA VAL A 531 -11.93 1.24 39.17
C VAL A 531 -12.51 2.51 39.82
N LEU A 532 -13.48 2.33 40.74
CA LEU A 532 -13.96 3.44 41.57
C LEU A 532 -12.89 3.72 42.64
N PRO A 533 -12.33 4.94 42.73
CA PRO A 533 -11.55 5.30 43.89
C PRO A 533 -12.46 5.47 45.11
N GLY A 534 -11.89 5.21 46.28
CA GLY A 534 -12.50 5.56 47.55
C GLY A 534 -12.75 7.07 47.65
N HIS A 535 -13.77 7.40 48.43
CA HIS A 535 -14.33 8.74 48.64
C HIS A 535 -13.26 9.87 48.68
N SER A 536 -13.17 10.68 47.63
CA SER A 536 -12.44 11.96 47.64
C SER A 536 -13.41 13.09 47.26
N LYS A 537 -13.61 14.05 48.17
CA LYS A 537 -14.39 15.26 47.93
C LYS A 537 -13.48 16.31 47.27
N ASP A 538 -13.60 16.51 45.96
CA ASP A 538 -13.41 17.86 45.39
C ASP A 538 -14.54 18.14 44.40
N THR A 539 -15.12 19.32 44.56
CA THR A 539 -16.23 19.84 43.79
C THR A 539 -15.72 20.50 42.51
N SER A 540 -15.71 19.77 41.39
CA SER A 540 -15.76 20.37 40.05
C SER A 540 -16.87 19.68 39.28
N LEU A 541 -18.00 20.37 39.07
CA LEU A 541 -19.05 19.86 38.17
C LEU A 541 -18.44 19.53 36.79
N PRO A 542 -18.95 18.51 36.09
CA PRO A 542 -18.60 18.33 34.68
C PRO A 542 -18.97 19.61 33.94
N GLN A 543 -17.97 20.31 33.42
CA GLN A 543 -18.16 21.51 32.62
C GLN A 543 -19.03 21.14 31.42
N GLU A 544 -20.20 21.78 31.29
CA GLU A 544 -21.09 21.55 30.14
C GLU A 544 -20.34 21.84 28.84
N SER A 545 -20.43 20.92 27.88
CA SER A 545 -19.73 21.05 26.61
C SER A 545 -20.19 22.30 25.85
N PRO A 546 -19.28 23.14 25.33
CA PRO A 546 -19.65 24.33 24.56
C PRO A 546 -20.49 23.99 23.31
N TRP A 547 -20.41 22.75 22.84
CA TRP A 547 -21.21 22.24 21.73
C TRP A 547 -22.70 22.13 22.06
N VAL A 548 -23.07 21.89 23.33
CA VAL A 548 -24.48 21.84 23.76
C VAL A 548 -25.15 23.21 23.56
N ASN A 549 -24.48 24.27 24.00
CA ASN A 549 -24.96 25.65 23.83
C ASN A 549 -25.07 26.03 22.35
N PHE A 550 -24.11 25.60 21.52
CA PHE A 550 -24.17 25.77 20.08
C PHE A 550 -25.35 25.01 19.44
N MET A 551 -25.61 23.77 19.87
CA MET A 551 -26.73 22.98 19.38
C MET A 551 -28.08 23.59 19.75
N GLN A 552 -28.19 24.19 20.95
CA GLN A 552 -29.36 24.94 21.41
C GLN A 552 -29.61 26.27 20.67
N GLY A 553 -28.71 26.68 19.75
CA GLY A 553 -28.92 27.83 18.87
C GLY A 553 -28.26 29.12 19.34
N ALA A 554 -27.31 29.06 20.28
CA ALA A 554 -26.53 30.23 20.66
C ALA A 554 -25.77 30.81 19.44
N PRO A 555 -25.76 32.14 19.25
CA PRO A 555 -25.02 32.77 18.16
C PRO A 555 -23.51 32.54 18.35
N LEU A 556 -22.76 32.47 17.23
CA LEU A 556 -21.30 32.34 17.23
C LEU A 556 -20.64 33.65 17.71
N SER A 557 -20.73 33.93 19.00
CA SER A 557 -19.96 34.98 19.67
C SER A 557 -18.49 34.57 19.82
N ASP A 558 -17.58 35.54 19.93
CA ASP A 558 -16.15 35.25 20.05
C ASP A 558 -15.74 34.33 21.21
N PRO A 559 -16.33 34.40 22.43
CA PRO A 559 -16.04 33.42 23.47
C PRO A 559 -16.50 32.01 23.11
N LEU A 560 -17.67 31.86 22.46
CA LEU A 560 -18.16 30.56 22.01
C LEU A 560 -17.29 29.99 20.88
N LYS A 561 -16.86 30.83 19.93
CA LYS A 561 -15.92 30.43 18.85
C LYS A 561 -14.63 29.87 19.44
N ASN A 562 -14.01 30.59 20.38
CA ASN A 562 -12.76 30.15 21.00
C ASN A 562 -12.92 28.84 21.79
N ALA A 563 -14.04 28.68 22.51
CA ALA A 563 -14.34 27.43 23.22
C ALA A 563 -14.55 26.24 22.28
N LEU A 564 -15.24 26.43 21.14
CA LEU A 564 -15.47 25.41 20.12
C LEU A 564 -14.19 25.06 19.33
N ILE A 565 -13.30 26.05 19.09
CA ILE A 565 -11.98 25.78 18.48
C ILE A 565 -11.12 24.93 19.42
N ALA A 566 -11.21 25.13 20.73
CA ALA A 566 -10.41 24.44 21.74
C ALA A 566 -10.98 23.06 22.17
N THR A 567 -12.27 22.82 21.95
CA THR A 567 -12.97 21.61 22.42
C THR A 567 -13.46 20.78 21.23
N PRO A 568 -13.07 19.49 21.10
CA PRO A 568 -13.54 18.66 19.99
C PRO A 568 -15.05 18.40 20.09
N ALA A 569 -15.71 18.28 18.94
CA ALA A 569 -17.10 17.83 18.88
C ALA A 569 -17.25 16.39 19.42
N SER A 570 -18.41 16.10 19.98
CA SER A 570 -18.75 14.81 20.58
C SER A 570 -19.55 13.91 19.64
N SER A 571 -20.20 14.48 18.63
CA SER A 571 -21.06 13.77 17.69
C SER A 571 -20.94 14.28 16.25
N VAL A 572 -21.35 13.44 15.30
CA VAL A 572 -21.42 13.83 13.87
C VAL A 572 -22.52 14.87 13.63
N ALA A 573 -23.61 14.85 14.40
CA ALA A 573 -24.70 15.83 14.28
C ALA A 573 -24.25 17.27 14.59
N GLU A 574 -23.38 17.43 15.59
CA GLU A 574 -22.75 18.72 15.91
C GLU A 574 -21.89 19.23 14.73
N LEU A 575 -21.14 18.33 14.09
CA LEU A 575 -20.33 18.66 12.92
C LEU A 575 -21.19 18.96 11.69
N ASP A 576 -22.28 18.24 11.45
CA ASP A 576 -23.16 18.47 10.31
C ASP A 576 -23.82 19.85 10.39
N LYS A 577 -24.29 20.26 11.58
CA LYS A 577 -24.81 21.63 11.80
C LYS A 577 -23.75 22.68 11.48
N LEU A 578 -22.51 22.46 11.93
CA LEU A 578 -21.40 23.38 11.68
C LEU A 578 -21.00 23.40 10.20
N TYR A 579 -21.01 22.25 9.53
CA TYR A 579 -20.72 22.12 8.10
C TYR A 579 -21.78 22.83 7.24
N HIS A 580 -23.05 22.75 7.62
CA HIS A 580 -24.12 23.52 6.97
C HIS A 580 -23.90 25.04 7.10
N ILE A 581 -23.44 25.53 8.25
CA ILE A 581 -23.08 26.95 8.44
C ILE A 581 -21.86 27.30 7.57
N ALA A 582 -20.87 26.41 7.47
CA ALA A 582 -19.69 26.62 6.63
C ALA A 582 -20.02 26.72 5.12
N LEU A 583 -21.12 26.10 4.67
CA LEU A 583 -21.60 26.19 3.29
C LEU A 583 -22.54 27.38 3.05
N ASN A 584 -23.52 27.57 3.95
CA ASN A 584 -24.69 28.44 3.70
C ASN A 584 -24.77 29.69 4.59
N GLY A 585 -23.86 29.85 5.58
CA GLY A 585 -23.87 30.99 6.50
C GLY A 585 -23.43 32.31 5.86
N SER A 586 -23.42 33.38 6.65
CA SER A 586 -22.78 34.64 6.26
C SER A 586 -21.25 34.49 6.13
N GLU A 587 -20.56 35.38 5.42
CA GLU A 587 -19.09 35.27 5.22
C GLU A 587 -18.29 35.20 6.53
N GLN A 588 -18.75 35.90 7.58
CA GLN A 588 -18.13 35.83 8.91
C GLN A 588 -18.40 34.48 9.59
N GLU A 589 -19.61 33.94 9.46
CA GLU A 589 -19.99 32.63 10.00
C GLU A 589 -19.30 31.49 9.25
N LYS A 590 -19.15 31.57 7.93
CA LYS A 590 -18.41 30.59 7.13
C LYS A 590 -16.95 30.50 7.57
N SER A 591 -16.28 31.65 7.69
CA SER A 591 -14.90 31.72 8.16
C SER A 591 -14.75 31.21 9.60
N ALA A 592 -15.68 31.55 10.48
CA ALA A 592 -15.69 31.06 11.87
C ALA A 592 -15.92 29.53 11.94
N ALA A 593 -16.90 29.02 11.20
CA ALA A 593 -17.20 27.59 11.14
C ALA A 593 -16.01 26.81 10.57
N ALA A 594 -15.37 27.31 9.51
CA ALA A 594 -14.15 26.72 8.97
C ALA A 594 -13.01 26.64 10.00
N LYS A 595 -12.79 27.71 10.78
CA LYS A 595 -11.80 27.69 11.88
C LYS A 595 -12.14 26.67 12.96
N ILE A 596 -13.42 26.55 13.34
CA ILE A 596 -13.87 25.59 14.35
C ILE A 596 -13.67 24.15 13.87
N VAL A 597 -14.04 23.85 12.62
CA VAL A 597 -13.86 22.50 12.02
C VAL A 597 -12.38 22.12 11.97
N CYS A 598 -11.49 23.04 11.61
CA CYS A 598 -10.04 22.80 11.58
C CYS A 598 -9.35 22.86 12.96
N GLY A 599 -10.10 23.11 14.04
CA GLY A 599 -9.57 23.21 15.40
C GLY A 599 -9.41 21.85 16.10
N ALA A 600 -9.77 21.80 17.38
CA ALA A 600 -9.64 20.59 18.21
C ALA A 600 -10.39 19.37 17.65
N SER A 601 -11.50 19.56 16.92
CA SER A 601 -12.23 18.46 16.27
C SER A 601 -11.38 17.71 15.23
N LEU A 602 -10.52 18.41 14.49
CA LEU A 602 -9.62 17.79 13.50
C LEU A 602 -8.48 17.02 14.17
N VAL A 603 -7.90 17.58 15.22
CA VAL A 603 -6.66 17.06 15.81
C VAL A 603 -6.93 16.07 16.95
N ARG A 604 -7.97 16.31 17.75
CA ARG A 604 -8.32 15.58 18.98
C ARG A 604 -9.72 14.97 18.99
N GLY A 605 -10.51 15.17 17.94
CA GLY A 605 -11.82 14.54 17.77
C GLY A 605 -11.73 13.08 17.30
N TRP A 606 -10.91 12.24 17.94
CA TRP A 606 -10.54 10.91 17.42
C TRP A 606 -11.72 9.99 17.09
N ASN A 607 -12.85 10.15 17.79
CA ASN A 607 -14.04 9.32 17.59
C ASN A 607 -14.83 9.67 16.31
N ILE A 608 -14.62 10.86 15.75
CA ILE A 608 -15.34 11.41 14.59
C ILE A 608 -14.39 12.00 13.53
N GLN A 609 -13.08 11.80 13.70
CA GLN A 609 -12.03 12.50 12.97
C GLN A 609 -12.12 12.29 11.45
N GLU A 610 -12.50 11.09 11.02
CA GLU A 610 -12.71 10.77 9.60
C GLU A 610 -13.81 11.63 8.95
N HIS A 611 -14.82 12.04 9.72
CA HIS A 611 -15.89 12.93 9.23
C HIS A 611 -15.36 14.35 9.08
N VAL A 612 -14.60 14.84 10.06
CA VAL A 612 -13.95 16.15 10.02
C VAL A 612 -12.99 16.24 8.83
N VAL A 613 -12.12 15.25 8.64
CA VAL A 613 -11.17 15.19 7.52
C VAL A 613 -11.91 15.26 6.18
N ARG A 614 -12.98 14.46 6.00
CA ARG A 614 -13.79 14.50 4.77
C ARG A 614 -14.48 15.86 4.57
N MET A 615 -15.00 16.48 5.63
CA MET A 615 -15.64 17.79 5.56
C MET A 615 -14.63 18.88 5.16
N VAL A 616 -13.43 18.89 5.75
CA VAL A 616 -12.38 19.86 5.41
C VAL A 616 -11.95 19.70 3.95
N VAL A 617 -11.75 18.48 3.47
CA VAL A 617 -11.40 18.25 2.05
C VAL A 617 -12.50 18.73 1.12
N LYS A 618 -13.78 18.49 1.46
CA LYS A 618 -14.91 18.99 0.68
C LYS A 618 -14.97 20.52 0.67
N LEU A 619 -14.67 21.19 1.78
CA LEU A 619 -14.60 22.66 1.83
C LEU A 619 -13.42 23.23 1.02
N LEU A 620 -12.33 22.48 0.90
CA LEU A 620 -11.19 22.82 0.03
C LEU A 620 -11.47 22.57 -1.46
N SER A 621 -12.49 21.77 -1.79
CA SER A 621 -12.90 21.41 -3.15
C SER A 621 -14.38 21.78 -3.40
N PRO A 622 -14.75 23.08 -3.35
CA PRO A 622 -16.13 23.49 -3.51
C PRO A 622 -16.68 23.05 -4.88
N PRO A 623 -17.92 22.52 -4.95
CA PRO A 623 -18.52 22.10 -6.21
C PRO A 623 -18.73 23.31 -7.15
N LEU A 624 -18.50 23.11 -8.46
CA LEU A 624 -18.84 24.12 -9.46
C LEU A 624 -20.37 24.34 -9.47
N PRO A 625 -20.87 25.60 -9.48
CA PRO A 625 -22.31 25.86 -9.55
C PRO A 625 -22.92 25.23 -10.80
N SER A 626 -24.08 24.60 -10.66
CA SER A 626 -24.81 23.95 -11.75
C SER A 626 -25.51 24.92 -12.71
N ASP A 627 -25.57 26.21 -12.37
CA ASP A 627 -26.26 27.21 -13.18
C ASP A 627 -25.29 27.91 -14.12
N SER A 628 -25.31 27.43 -15.36
CA SER A 628 -24.67 28.05 -16.52
C SER A 628 -25.37 29.38 -16.85
N SER A 629 -24.94 30.47 -16.23
CA SER A 629 -25.11 31.81 -16.79
C SER A 629 -23.82 32.61 -16.59
N LEU A 630 -23.04 32.67 -17.67
CA LEU A 630 -22.13 33.72 -18.11
C LEU A 630 -21.54 34.64 -17.02
N GLN A 631 -20.20 34.59 -16.89
CA GLN A 631 -19.34 35.64 -16.31
C GLN A 631 -19.17 35.64 -14.78
N GLY A 632 -18.54 34.60 -14.21
CA GLY A 632 -18.27 34.60 -12.76
C GLY A 632 -17.36 33.51 -12.19
N SER A 633 -16.57 32.77 -12.99
CA SER A 633 -15.70 31.72 -12.41
C SER A 633 -14.68 32.29 -11.42
N MET A 634 -14.15 33.50 -11.66
CA MET A 634 -13.23 34.16 -10.74
C MET A 634 -13.92 34.78 -9.52
N SER A 635 -15.18 35.24 -9.64
CA SER A 635 -15.91 35.87 -8.53
C SER A 635 -16.27 34.87 -7.43
N HIS A 636 -16.50 33.61 -7.75
CA HIS A 636 -16.80 32.55 -6.78
C HIS A 636 -15.59 32.19 -5.90
N TYR A 637 -14.39 32.05 -6.48
CA TYR A 637 -13.16 31.85 -5.71
C TYR A 637 -12.78 33.09 -4.88
N LEU A 638 -13.04 34.30 -5.40
CA LEU A 638 -12.86 35.54 -4.66
C LEU A 638 -13.84 35.68 -3.49
N SER A 639 -15.10 35.23 -3.64
CA SER A 639 -16.07 35.21 -2.53
C SER A 639 -15.70 34.21 -1.43
N GLN A 640 -15.05 33.09 -1.77
CA GLN A 640 -14.64 32.06 -0.80
C GLN A 640 -13.25 32.26 -0.19
N LYS A 641 -12.54 33.34 -0.57
CA LYS A 641 -11.15 33.59 -0.17
C LYS A 641 -10.94 33.63 1.36
N SER A 642 -11.87 34.23 2.09
CA SER A 642 -11.86 34.32 3.56
C SER A 642 -11.94 32.94 4.24
N THR A 643 -12.77 32.06 3.69
CA THR A 643 -13.04 30.71 4.19
C THR A 643 -11.90 29.77 3.82
N LEU A 644 -11.41 29.81 2.57
CA LEU A 644 -10.23 29.04 2.14
C LEU A 644 -8.98 29.44 2.95
N ASN A 645 -8.75 30.73 3.18
CA ASN A 645 -7.65 31.19 4.00
C ASN A 645 -7.77 30.71 5.47
N ALA A 646 -8.99 30.72 6.02
CA ALA A 646 -9.23 30.19 7.36
C ALA A 646 -8.95 28.69 7.46
N ILE A 647 -9.31 27.91 6.44
CA ILE A 647 -9.02 26.47 6.39
C ILE A 647 -7.52 26.25 6.27
N LEU A 648 -6.84 26.91 5.32
CA LEU A 648 -5.40 26.79 5.11
C LEU A 648 -4.60 27.14 6.37
N LEU A 649 -4.98 28.21 7.07
CA LEU A 649 -4.39 28.55 8.36
C LEU A 649 -4.66 27.46 9.41
N GLY A 650 -5.88 26.94 9.50
CA GLY A 650 -6.24 25.87 10.44
C GLY A 650 -5.49 24.56 10.20
N VAL A 651 -5.26 24.19 8.94
CA VAL A 651 -4.56 22.94 8.57
C VAL A 651 -3.04 23.11 8.47
N SER A 652 -2.50 24.33 8.61
CA SER A 652 -1.07 24.60 8.54
C SER A 652 -0.26 24.03 9.72
N TYR A 653 -0.96 23.57 10.77
CA TYR A 653 -0.35 22.86 11.89
C TYR A 653 0.25 21.53 11.43
N VAL A 654 1.49 21.24 11.83
CA VAL A 654 2.26 20.08 11.33
C VAL A 654 1.51 18.76 11.53
N ASP A 655 0.91 18.55 12.69
CA ASP A 655 0.13 17.33 12.94
C ASP A 655 -1.16 17.29 12.11
N ALA A 656 -1.79 18.42 11.79
CA ALA A 656 -2.95 18.43 10.89
C ALA A 656 -2.56 17.96 9.48
N VAL A 657 -1.43 18.43 8.94
CA VAL A 657 -0.90 17.98 7.64
C VAL A 657 -0.59 16.49 7.65
N HIS A 658 0.07 16.00 8.71
CA HIS A 658 0.35 14.57 8.86
C HIS A 658 -0.93 13.74 8.99
N ILE A 659 -1.94 14.21 9.72
CA ILE A 659 -3.25 13.55 9.81
C ILE A 659 -3.85 13.41 8.40
N PHE A 660 -3.91 14.47 7.59
CA PHE A 660 -4.40 14.37 6.21
C PHE A 660 -3.62 13.35 5.35
N SER A 661 -2.29 13.34 5.48
CA SER A 661 -1.41 12.37 4.82
C SER A 661 -1.77 10.92 5.22
N LEU A 662 -1.97 10.66 6.52
CA LEU A 662 -2.33 9.34 7.01
C LEU A 662 -3.71 8.87 6.53
N TYR A 663 -4.66 9.79 6.32
CA TYR A 663 -5.94 9.46 5.69
C TYR A 663 -5.84 9.26 4.16
N GLY A 664 -4.66 9.44 3.56
CA GLY A 664 -4.45 9.35 2.11
C GLY A 664 -4.98 10.58 1.35
N MET A 665 -5.28 11.67 2.05
CA MET A 665 -5.90 12.88 1.52
C MET A 665 -4.85 13.98 1.36
N VAL A 666 -3.83 13.74 0.52
CA VAL A 666 -2.76 14.72 0.28
C VAL A 666 -3.29 15.88 -0.56
N LEU A 667 -3.30 17.08 0.02
CA LEU A 667 -3.48 18.33 -0.72
C LEU A 667 -2.26 18.52 -1.62
N ARG A 668 -2.36 18.14 -2.90
CA ARG A 668 -1.37 18.53 -3.90
C ARG A 668 -1.52 20.02 -4.18
N CYS A 669 -0.86 20.85 -3.38
CA CYS A 669 -0.51 22.20 -3.82
C CYS A 669 0.55 22.04 -4.90
N THR A 670 0.13 22.04 -6.16
CA THR A 670 1.04 22.26 -7.29
C THR A 670 1.56 23.68 -7.17
N THR A 671 2.83 23.84 -6.78
CA THR A 671 3.59 25.07 -7.04
C THR A 671 4.02 25.11 -8.49
#